data_AF-A0AA90ZU95-F1
#
_entry.id   AF-A0AA90ZU95-F1
#
_cell.length_a   1.000
_cell.length_b   1.000
_cell.length_c   1.000
_cell.angle_alpha   90.00
_cell.angle_beta   90.00
_cell.angle_gamma   90.00
#
_symmetry.space_group_name_H-M   'P 1'
#
loop_
_entity.id
_entity.type
_entity.pdbx_description
1 polymer ?
#
loop_
_entity_poly.entity_id
_entity_poly.type
_entity_poly.pdbx_seq_one_letter_code
_entity_poly.pdbx_strand_id
1 'polypeptide(L)'
;MKHHFTKLVTFSFAAMLLASCSDSNDMPLVPNPGEVTKNVVGEEVISITDPQELAGSVINYKAKTATRAAGATTANLSDVYGMPSLPSHNGAIEIKNNDGCKGLDGSKTYIIKKGTKISSELNLNGATLFIEGELSTKNIWGCSTCVNGANKKGKIYILEGGTLHIDNNNTALFQNSGIYCYNYGGTLKKEGTNLYLEKGDAYFTTGNIEVKNELKVQGLLYVGGDANVGKLATESDAKINIQGNLLGTEEQDLVVDGCILNINGKAKVNKLTIQGSAPKLYGCSFEVTGKTILNSNGAEAHINNLKTGAIDQCAGSTIYLVNNSVIDCKGTYTNANNGHNQYYPDGESKIILQGDNANAIFRAAEVKYNGSNDQGNILIAPGTYAYFSTCYIFRTNGSGGVIYMDCDKFTNNGNSATYTYAPGLSDCTKRYDMFNDPVLRTSCDGTTPAPKPTPTPEPGKKIDVITVIDYTNHTHDISATCIQPYNDKLYMSYHTNEENQKDPNKKTGGCIEVFKTENNQTTMLQYLQDKKELYDFNHLMVDGKDATKYVYIAGHSTNGGMMGRIALDSNGLLNTEVKDIDETTTLNPLTIVDWEHEGLEQSDENCIVRDGNKLMVATARGYGVYDANTLDLIGKKETPGKAKHIALNNQYIVTLHYNNEVKSDNEAVSGTLQVFPLGADILTATPAKTINVSSIAPNDGKNTIAIDGNHIYVCRSAKGLSCYDLTTGKEVWNWGAPLTANTKVPQGYANGVTYDANYIYLACGSYGLVVLDKNKMENGKPVKVVKKRAEAGMSANYVTLDGGYIYVAYGKSRLRVMKLIDGAASGNNTNYGTK
;
A
#
# COMPACT_ATOMS: atom_id res chain seq x y z
N MET A 1 -52.04 0.96 12.79
CA MET A 1 -51.46 1.71 11.65
C MET A 1 -50.49 2.74 12.17
N LYS A 2 -49.19 2.61 11.86
CA LYS A 2 -48.17 3.66 12.02
C LYS A 2 -47.34 3.63 10.75
N HIS A 3 -47.36 4.69 9.95
CA HIS A 3 -46.59 4.76 8.71
C HIS A 3 -45.14 5.11 9.03
N HIS A 4 -44.21 4.22 8.69
CA HIS A 4 -42.79 4.57 8.63
C HIS A 4 -42.51 5.32 7.33
N PHE A 5 -42.19 6.61 7.45
CA PHE A 5 -41.58 7.37 6.36
C PHE A 5 -40.08 7.08 6.34
N THR A 6 -39.65 6.18 5.46
CA THR A 6 -38.23 6.01 5.14
C THR A 6 -37.81 7.16 4.21
N LYS A 7 -37.07 8.15 4.73
CA LYS A 7 -36.46 9.17 3.87
C LYS A 7 -35.38 8.51 3.02
N LEU A 8 -35.56 8.56 1.71
CA LEU A 8 -34.54 8.18 0.74
C LEU A 8 -33.40 9.21 0.81
N VAL A 9 -32.22 8.79 1.31
CA VAL A 9 -31.01 9.63 1.30
C VAL A 9 -30.29 9.38 -0.01
N THR A 10 -30.56 10.22 -1.00
CA THR A 10 -29.82 10.25 -2.26
C THR A 10 -28.43 10.86 -2.04
N PHE A 11 -27.38 10.06 -2.23
CA PHE A 11 -26.01 10.55 -2.29
C PHE A 11 -25.81 11.32 -3.61
N SER A 12 -25.80 12.64 -3.54
CA SER A 12 -25.48 13.50 -4.69
C SER A 12 -23.96 13.51 -4.91
N PHE A 13 -23.47 12.71 -5.86
CA PHE A 13 -22.10 12.83 -6.36
C PHE A 13 -21.94 14.13 -7.16
N ALA A 14 -20.98 14.97 -6.78
CA ALA A 14 -20.52 16.10 -7.57
C ALA A 14 -19.18 15.72 -8.22
N ALA A 15 -19.22 15.33 -9.50
CA ALA A 15 -18.00 15.13 -10.27
C ALA A 15 -17.39 16.51 -10.60
N MET A 16 -16.33 16.88 -9.89
CA MET A 16 -15.62 18.14 -10.11
C MET A 16 -14.53 17.97 -11.17
N LEU A 17 -14.58 18.83 -12.20
CA LEU A 17 -13.58 18.98 -13.26
C LEU A 17 -12.69 20.18 -12.93
N LEU A 18 -11.37 20.01 -12.90
CA LEU A 18 -10.40 21.08 -12.58
C LEU A 18 -9.12 20.93 -13.48
N ALA A 19 -8.31 21.99 -13.71
CA ALA A 19 -7.18 21.95 -14.67
C ALA A 19 -6.05 22.99 -14.51
N SER A 20 -4.86 22.65 -15.04
CA SER A 20 -3.94 23.44 -15.94
C SER A 20 -2.47 23.52 -15.52
N CYS A 21 -1.48 23.55 -16.43
CA CYS A 21 -0.08 24.03 -16.20
C CYS A 21 0.43 24.85 -17.40
N SER A 22 1.63 25.42 -17.25
CA SER A 22 2.34 26.40 -18.11
C SER A 22 3.69 25.87 -18.63
N ASP A 23 4.25 26.48 -19.70
CA ASP A 23 5.66 26.82 -20.06
C ASP A 23 6.12 26.41 -21.48
N SER A 24 7.04 27.12 -22.20
CA SER A 24 7.95 28.27 -21.87
C SER A 24 8.33 29.11 -23.14
N ASN A 25 9.11 30.21 -23.05
CA ASN A 25 9.57 31.03 -24.22
C ASN A 25 11.00 30.71 -24.73
N ASP A 26 11.21 30.61 -26.06
CA ASP A 26 12.25 31.34 -26.86
C ASP A 26 12.24 30.95 -28.38
N MET A 27 12.73 31.82 -29.29
CA MET A 27 12.67 31.66 -30.77
C MET A 27 14.00 31.21 -31.43
N PRO A 28 14.04 30.71 -32.70
CA PRO A 28 14.16 31.63 -33.87
C PRO A 28 13.60 31.19 -35.26
N LEU A 29 13.00 32.16 -35.97
CA LEU A 29 12.95 32.39 -37.45
C LEU A 29 12.10 31.49 -38.40
N VAL A 30 11.15 32.18 -39.07
CA VAL A 30 10.20 31.73 -40.13
C VAL A 30 10.88 31.60 -41.53
N PRO A 31 10.23 30.96 -42.53
CA PRO A 31 9.61 31.78 -43.59
C PRO A 31 8.32 31.27 -44.27
N ASN A 32 7.30 32.14 -44.23
CA ASN A 32 6.20 32.41 -45.19
C ASN A 32 5.06 31.38 -45.47
N PRO A 33 3.84 31.89 -45.81
CA PRO A 33 2.59 31.16 -45.61
C PRO A 33 1.87 30.70 -46.90
N GLY A 34 0.98 29.73 -46.77
CA GLY A 34 0.03 29.31 -47.79
C GLY A 34 -1.08 28.41 -47.22
N GLU A 35 -2.33 28.79 -47.50
CA GLU A 35 -3.59 28.02 -47.36
C GLU A 35 -3.66 26.93 -46.27
N VAL A 36 -4.19 27.30 -45.08
CA VAL A 36 -4.44 26.34 -44.00
C VAL A 36 -5.65 25.45 -44.34
N THR A 37 -5.37 24.19 -44.66
CA THR A 37 -6.38 23.11 -44.67
C THR A 37 -6.71 22.69 -43.24
N LYS A 38 -7.99 22.35 -43.00
CA LYS A 38 -8.49 21.78 -41.74
C LYS A 38 -7.76 20.47 -41.40
N ASN A 39 -6.71 20.55 -40.59
CA ASN A 39 -5.89 19.41 -40.20
C ASN A 39 -6.47 18.71 -38.95
N VAL A 40 -7.64 18.08 -39.11
CA VAL A 40 -8.10 17.07 -38.14
C VAL A 40 -7.33 15.79 -38.42
N VAL A 41 -6.24 15.57 -37.67
CA VAL A 41 -5.34 14.43 -37.89
C VAL A 41 -5.65 13.33 -36.90
N GLY A 42 -5.80 12.10 -37.40
CA GLY A 42 -5.71 10.90 -36.57
C GLY A 42 -4.26 10.52 -36.36
N GLU A 43 -3.78 10.55 -35.12
CA GLU A 43 -2.40 10.24 -34.75
C GLU A 43 -2.24 8.81 -34.22
N GLU A 44 -1.12 8.19 -34.63
CA GLU A 44 -0.71 6.88 -34.11
C GLU A 44 -0.31 6.98 -32.63
N VAL A 45 -0.62 5.93 -31.87
CA VAL A 45 -0.34 5.85 -30.43
C VAL A 45 0.44 4.58 -30.10
N ILE A 46 1.28 4.68 -29.07
CA ILE A 46 1.83 3.52 -28.35
C ILE A 46 0.92 3.29 -27.15
N SER A 47 0.44 2.07 -26.96
CA SER A 47 -0.40 1.72 -25.81
C SER A 47 0.01 0.37 -25.23
N ILE A 48 0.17 0.34 -23.90
CA ILE A 48 0.51 -0.85 -23.13
C ILE A 48 -0.70 -1.18 -22.25
N THR A 49 -1.15 -2.43 -22.32
CA THR A 49 -2.26 -2.99 -21.51
C THR A 49 -1.91 -4.33 -20.85
N ASP A 50 -0.70 -4.87 -21.06
CA ASP A 50 -0.27 -6.10 -20.39
C ASP A 50 -0.16 -5.86 -18.88
N PRO A 51 -0.94 -6.55 -18.03
CA PRO A 51 -0.85 -6.41 -16.60
C PRO A 51 0.54 -6.74 -16.03
N GLN A 52 1.35 -7.59 -16.68
CA GLN A 52 2.70 -7.90 -16.20
C GLN A 52 3.66 -6.73 -16.39
N GLU A 53 3.60 -6.04 -17.53
CA GLU A 53 4.41 -4.87 -17.82
C GLU A 53 4.01 -3.67 -16.94
N LEU A 54 2.70 -3.51 -16.68
CA LEU A 54 2.15 -2.39 -15.89
C LEU A 54 2.20 -2.61 -14.37
N ALA A 55 2.01 -3.83 -13.86
CA ALA A 55 1.95 -4.11 -12.41
C ALA A 55 3.25 -3.74 -11.69
N GLY A 56 4.37 -3.80 -12.40
CA GLY A 56 5.68 -3.40 -11.92
C GLY A 56 5.79 -1.90 -11.55
N SER A 57 4.83 -1.07 -11.94
CA SER A 57 4.82 0.39 -11.66
C SER A 57 4.12 0.77 -10.35
N VAL A 58 3.46 -0.19 -9.68
CA VAL A 58 2.42 0.11 -8.69
C VAL A 58 2.75 -0.46 -7.31
N ILE A 59 3.02 0.42 -6.35
CA ILE A 59 3.43 0.04 -4.99
C ILE A 59 2.25 0.20 -4.04
N ASN A 60 1.49 -0.89 -3.90
CA ASN A 60 0.39 -0.99 -2.93
C ASN A 60 0.93 -1.28 -1.52
N TYR A 61 0.76 -0.32 -0.60
CA TYR A 61 1.10 -0.52 0.82
C TYR A 61 0.01 -1.28 1.57
N LYS A 62 -1.26 -1.01 1.24
CA LYS A 62 -2.45 -1.46 1.99
C LYS A 62 -3.15 -2.69 1.42
N ALA A 63 -2.43 -3.51 0.65
CA ALA A 63 -2.94 -4.77 0.12
C ALA A 63 -3.43 -5.68 1.28
N LYS A 64 -4.75 -5.79 1.42
CA LYS A 64 -5.38 -6.37 2.60
C LYS A 64 -5.27 -7.90 2.59
N THR A 65 -4.24 -8.43 3.24
CA THR A 65 -4.29 -9.80 3.79
C THR A 65 -5.25 -9.84 4.99
N ALA A 66 -5.85 -11.00 5.27
CA ALA A 66 -6.84 -11.15 6.34
C ALA A 66 -6.29 -10.68 7.70
N THR A 67 -7.14 -10.01 8.49
CA THR A 67 -6.78 -9.53 9.83
C THR A 67 -6.45 -10.72 10.74
N ARG A 68 -5.18 -10.81 11.17
CA ARG A 68 -4.62 -11.94 11.92
C ARG A 68 -4.77 -11.77 13.44
N ALA A 69 -5.00 -12.86 14.16
CA ALA A 69 -4.69 -12.93 15.59
C ALA A 69 -3.17 -12.95 15.81
N ALA A 70 -2.68 -12.57 17.00
CA ALA A 70 -1.24 -12.46 17.25
C ALA A 70 -0.48 -13.79 17.16
N GLY A 71 -1.12 -14.95 17.39
CA GLY A 71 -0.51 -16.28 17.31
C GLY A 71 -0.89 -17.09 16.07
N ALA A 72 -0.49 -18.37 16.06
CA ALA A 72 -0.95 -19.36 15.08
C ALA A 72 -2.48 -19.58 15.15
N THR A 73 -3.08 -20.07 14.05
CA THR A 73 -4.51 -20.40 14.00
C THR A 73 -4.74 -21.90 13.81
N THR A 74 -5.98 -22.35 14.05
CA THR A 74 -6.41 -23.73 13.77
C THR A 74 -6.23 -24.12 12.30
N ALA A 75 -6.33 -23.17 11.37
CA ALA A 75 -6.07 -23.43 9.95
C ALA A 75 -4.58 -23.74 9.67
N ASN A 76 -3.65 -23.15 10.44
CA ASN A 76 -2.22 -23.42 10.30
C ASN A 76 -1.82 -24.75 10.95
N LEU A 77 -2.21 -24.93 12.22
CA LEU A 77 -1.75 -26.06 13.04
C LEU A 77 -2.64 -27.31 12.91
N SER A 78 -3.84 -27.20 12.36
CA SER A 78 -4.81 -28.30 12.24
C SER A 78 -4.99 -29.02 13.59
N ASP A 79 -4.85 -30.34 13.63
CA ASP A 79 -5.07 -31.18 14.80
C ASP A 79 -4.19 -30.81 16.01
N VAL A 80 -3.00 -30.22 15.82
CA VAL A 80 -2.13 -29.79 16.94
C VAL A 80 -2.40 -28.37 17.41
N TYR A 81 -3.47 -27.69 16.96
CA TYR A 81 -3.82 -26.36 17.47
C TYR A 81 -4.13 -26.35 18.98
N GLY A 82 -4.70 -27.44 19.49
CA GLY A 82 -5.01 -27.62 20.91
C GLY A 82 -5.06 -29.10 21.28
N MET A 83 -5.05 -29.40 22.58
CA MET A 83 -5.35 -30.75 23.05
C MET A 83 -6.80 -31.11 22.66
N PRO A 84 -7.06 -32.26 22.03
CA PRO A 84 -8.43 -32.75 21.87
C PRO A 84 -9.13 -32.95 23.23
N SER A 85 -10.45 -33.06 23.23
CA SER A 85 -11.18 -33.52 24.42
C SER A 85 -10.93 -35.01 24.67
N LEU A 86 -10.70 -35.39 25.93
CA LEU A 86 -10.59 -36.80 26.33
C LEU A 86 -11.89 -37.57 25.99
N PRO A 87 -11.86 -38.60 25.12
CA PRO A 87 -13.03 -39.41 24.84
C PRO A 87 -13.41 -40.34 26.01
N SER A 88 -14.70 -40.68 26.09
CA SER A 88 -15.20 -41.68 27.03
C SER A 88 -14.61 -43.07 26.74
N HIS A 89 -14.25 -43.79 27.80
CA HIS A 89 -13.75 -45.17 27.79
C HIS A 89 -14.68 -46.15 28.53
N ASN A 90 -15.92 -45.76 28.79
CA ASN A 90 -16.92 -46.64 29.38
C ASN A 90 -17.14 -47.87 28.47
N GLY A 91 -17.02 -49.07 29.04
CA GLY A 91 -17.11 -50.33 28.30
C GLY A 91 -15.84 -50.75 27.56
N ALA A 92 -14.70 -50.07 27.76
CA ALA A 92 -13.41 -50.51 27.24
C ALA A 92 -13.02 -51.91 27.76
N ILE A 93 -12.43 -52.72 26.89
CA ILE A 93 -12.01 -54.09 27.20
C ILE A 93 -10.76 -54.07 28.07
N GLU A 94 -10.86 -54.61 29.28
CA GLU A 94 -9.78 -54.59 30.26
C GLU A 94 -8.67 -55.60 29.93
N ILE A 95 -7.44 -55.11 29.74
CA ILE A 95 -6.23 -55.92 29.55
C ILE A 95 -5.62 -56.23 30.93
N LYS A 96 -5.44 -57.53 31.22
CA LYS A 96 -4.99 -58.03 32.54
C LYS A 96 -3.72 -58.89 32.51
N ASN A 97 -3.27 -59.26 31.32
CA ASN A 97 -2.16 -60.19 31.10
C ASN A 97 -1.05 -59.57 30.26
N ASN A 98 0.17 -60.02 30.48
CA ASN A 98 1.29 -59.76 29.58
C ASN A 98 0.95 -60.22 28.15
N ASP A 99 1.59 -59.57 27.18
CA ASP A 99 1.31 -59.67 25.73
C ASP A 99 -0.12 -59.30 25.29
N GLY A 100 -0.95 -58.78 26.20
CA GLY A 100 -2.34 -58.40 25.93
C GLY A 100 -2.53 -57.20 24.98
N CYS A 101 -1.46 -56.51 24.56
CA CYS A 101 -1.48 -55.45 23.54
C CYS A 101 -0.96 -55.90 22.16
N LYS A 102 -0.78 -57.22 21.95
CA LYS A 102 -0.31 -57.81 20.69
C LYS A 102 -1.49 -58.13 19.76
N GLY A 103 -1.63 -57.38 18.66
CA GLY A 103 -2.57 -57.68 17.60
C GLY A 103 -4.02 -57.36 17.98
N LEU A 104 -4.24 -56.18 18.57
CA LEU A 104 -5.57 -55.74 18.99
C LEU A 104 -6.53 -55.65 17.79
N ASP A 105 -7.82 -55.82 18.07
CA ASP A 105 -8.88 -55.60 17.09
C ASP A 105 -9.03 -54.10 16.85
N GLY A 106 -8.68 -53.68 15.63
CA GLY A 106 -8.70 -52.29 15.20
C GLY A 106 -10.06 -51.59 15.34
N SER A 107 -11.16 -52.32 15.47
CA SER A 107 -12.49 -51.76 15.70
C SER A 107 -12.79 -51.41 17.17
N LYS A 108 -11.99 -51.91 18.12
CA LYS A 108 -12.31 -51.91 19.56
C LYS A 108 -11.50 -50.92 20.39
N THR A 109 -11.95 -50.77 21.63
CA THR A 109 -11.34 -49.93 22.66
C THR A 109 -10.95 -50.78 23.86
N TYR A 110 -9.74 -50.56 24.37
CA TYR A 110 -9.11 -51.34 25.42
C TYR A 110 -8.63 -50.44 26.57
N ILE A 111 -8.46 -50.99 27.77
CA ILE A 111 -7.96 -50.26 28.94
C ILE A 111 -7.03 -51.12 29.81
N ILE A 112 -5.92 -50.55 30.26
CA ILE A 112 -5.09 -51.08 31.36
C ILE A 112 -5.44 -50.27 32.60
N LYS A 113 -6.20 -50.88 33.53
CA LYS A 113 -6.71 -50.20 34.72
C LYS A 113 -5.64 -49.89 35.77
N LYS A 114 -5.94 -48.91 36.63
CA LYS A 114 -5.09 -48.48 37.75
C LYS A 114 -4.66 -49.66 38.61
N GLY A 115 -3.36 -49.74 38.89
CA GLY A 115 -2.74 -50.82 39.67
C GLY A 115 -2.29 -52.04 38.86
N THR A 116 -2.75 -52.20 37.62
CA THR A 116 -2.30 -53.27 36.72
C THR A 116 -1.00 -52.87 36.03
N LYS A 117 0.00 -53.76 36.02
CA LYS A 117 1.25 -53.61 35.26
C LYS A 117 1.31 -54.66 34.16
N ILE A 118 1.53 -54.23 32.91
CA ILE A 118 1.58 -55.08 31.72
C ILE A 118 2.94 -54.90 31.03
N SER A 119 3.59 -56.02 30.72
CA SER A 119 4.67 -56.07 29.73
C SER A 119 4.11 -56.68 28.44
N SER A 120 4.21 -55.96 27.31
CA SER A 120 3.63 -56.40 26.04
C SER A 120 4.31 -55.76 24.84
N GLU A 121 4.32 -56.45 23.70
CA GLU A 121 4.44 -55.79 22.41
C GLU A 121 3.27 -54.82 22.19
N LEU A 122 3.46 -53.80 21.37
CA LEU A 122 2.45 -52.80 21.02
C LEU A 122 2.10 -52.95 19.54
N ASN A 123 0.96 -53.60 19.28
CA ASN A 123 0.35 -53.74 17.96
C ASN A 123 -1.15 -53.46 18.08
N LEU A 124 -1.55 -52.26 17.64
CA LEU A 124 -2.90 -51.73 17.79
C LEU A 124 -3.83 -52.01 16.60
N ASN A 125 -3.34 -52.21 15.37
CA ASN A 125 -4.14 -52.25 14.13
C ASN A 125 -5.21 -51.13 14.00
N GLY A 126 -4.96 -49.92 14.51
CA GLY A 126 -5.95 -48.83 14.53
C GLY A 126 -6.93 -48.84 15.72
N ALA A 127 -6.72 -49.69 16.72
CA ALA A 127 -7.49 -49.75 17.97
C ALA A 127 -7.20 -48.53 18.88
N THR A 128 -8.04 -48.35 19.89
CA THR A 128 -7.82 -47.35 20.95
C THR A 128 -7.46 -48.04 22.27
N LEU A 129 -6.42 -47.56 22.95
CA LEU A 129 -5.92 -48.07 24.23
C LEU A 129 -5.86 -46.95 25.29
N PHE A 130 -6.52 -47.14 26.41
CA PHE A 130 -6.43 -46.28 27.59
C PHE A 130 -5.49 -46.89 28.65
N ILE A 131 -4.73 -46.05 29.35
CA ILE A 131 -3.75 -46.49 30.35
C ILE A 131 -3.93 -45.67 31.63
N GLU A 132 -4.49 -46.31 32.66
CA GLU A 132 -4.50 -45.85 34.07
C GLU A 132 -3.47 -46.60 34.93
N GLY A 133 -3.08 -47.80 34.50
CA GLY A 133 -2.02 -48.61 35.09
C GLY A 133 -0.68 -48.36 34.41
N GLU A 134 0.10 -49.41 34.18
CA GLU A 134 1.44 -49.32 33.57
C GLU A 134 1.55 -50.27 32.37
N LEU A 135 2.03 -49.76 31.24
CA LEU A 135 2.42 -50.55 30.07
C LEU A 135 3.91 -50.33 29.78
N SER A 136 4.71 -51.38 29.93
CA SER A 136 6.08 -51.43 29.39
C SER A 136 6.09 -52.14 28.04
N THR A 137 6.71 -51.53 27.03
CA THR A 137 6.80 -52.09 25.68
C THR A 137 8.19 -51.94 25.07
N LYS A 138 8.58 -52.93 24.25
CA LYS A 138 9.85 -52.98 23.52
C LYS A 138 9.64 -53.02 22.00
N ASN A 139 8.76 -53.90 21.54
CA ASN A 139 8.44 -54.05 20.13
C ASN A 139 7.19 -53.26 19.80
N ILE A 140 7.30 -52.26 18.91
CA ILE A 140 6.19 -51.45 18.41
C ILE A 140 6.11 -51.66 16.90
N TRP A 141 4.96 -52.13 16.41
CA TRP A 141 4.72 -52.41 14.99
C TRP A 141 3.21 -52.51 14.69
N GLY A 142 2.80 -52.40 13.42
CA GLY A 142 1.42 -52.70 12.99
C GLY A 142 0.33 -51.87 13.69
N CYS A 143 0.62 -50.64 14.11
CA CYS A 143 -0.32 -49.88 14.94
C CYS A 143 -1.40 -49.12 14.17
N SER A 144 -1.27 -48.96 12.85
CA SER A 144 -2.32 -48.44 11.96
C SER A 144 -2.80 -49.47 10.94
N THR A 145 -4.02 -49.32 10.45
CA THR A 145 -4.58 -50.17 9.38
C THR A 145 -5.37 -49.35 8.35
N CYS A 146 -5.48 -49.83 7.11
CA CYS A 146 -6.30 -49.21 6.07
C CYS A 146 -7.80 -49.57 6.25
N VAL A 147 -8.66 -48.56 6.37
CA VAL A 147 -10.12 -48.72 6.41
C VAL A 147 -10.74 -47.75 5.41
N ASN A 148 -11.52 -48.25 4.44
CA ASN A 148 -12.21 -47.45 3.43
C ASN A 148 -11.30 -46.42 2.71
N GLY A 149 -10.05 -46.81 2.40
CA GLY A 149 -9.06 -45.94 1.75
C GLY A 149 -8.32 -44.96 2.68
N ALA A 150 -8.65 -44.91 3.97
CA ALA A 150 -7.98 -44.06 4.96
C ALA A 150 -7.11 -44.89 5.93
N ASN A 151 -5.93 -44.37 6.28
CA ASN A 151 -5.07 -44.96 7.30
C ASN A 151 -5.62 -44.67 8.71
N LYS A 152 -6.33 -45.63 9.30
CA LYS A 152 -6.79 -45.56 10.69
C LYS A 152 -5.59 -45.74 11.63
N LYS A 153 -5.15 -44.63 12.22
CA LYS A 153 -4.09 -44.57 13.23
C LYS A 153 -4.52 -45.23 14.54
N GLY A 154 -3.59 -45.95 15.18
CA GLY A 154 -3.79 -46.48 16.53
C GLY A 154 -3.75 -45.33 17.54
N LYS A 155 -4.60 -45.37 18.57
CA LYS A 155 -4.70 -44.30 19.56
C LYS A 155 -4.33 -44.78 20.94
N ILE A 156 -3.51 -44.01 21.66
CA ILE A 156 -3.15 -44.28 23.05
C ILE A 156 -3.53 -43.08 23.91
N TYR A 157 -4.20 -43.33 25.02
CA TYR A 157 -4.62 -42.33 26.00
C TYR A 157 -3.97 -42.66 27.35
N ILE A 158 -2.90 -41.94 27.69
CA ILE A 158 -2.28 -42.03 29.02
C ILE A 158 -3.08 -41.11 29.95
N LEU A 159 -3.73 -41.70 30.95
CA LEU A 159 -4.57 -41.01 31.91
C LEU A 159 -3.78 -40.66 33.18
N GLU A 160 -4.36 -39.84 34.05
CA GLU A 160 -3.75 -39.44 35.32
C GLU A 160 -3.32 -40.66 36.17
N GLY A 161 -2.05 -40.69 36.56
CA GLY A 161 -1.43 -41.82 37.27
C GLY A 161 -1.05 -43.02 36.40
N GLY A 162 -1.48 -43.06 35.13
CA GLY A 162 -1.08 -44.06 34.15
C GLY A 162 0.34 -43.83 33.62
N THR A 163 1.01 -44.90 33.21
CA THR A 163 2.39 -44.86 32.67
C THR A 163 2.51 -45.68 31.38
N LEU A 164 3.00 -45.05 30.31
CA LEU A 164 3.53 -45.73 29.12
C LEU A 164 5.06 -45.67 29.16
N HIS A 165 5.70 -46.83 29.23
CA HIS A 165 7.14 -46.99 29.25
C HIS A 165 7.63 -47.66 27.96
N ILE A 166 8.49 -46.98 27.22
CA ILE A 166 9.01 -47.40 25.92
C ILE A 166 10.52 -47.65 26.01
N ASP A 167 10.87 -48.93 25.98
CA ASP A 167 12.24 -49.47 25.99
C ASP A 167 12.52 -50.24 24.69
N ASN A 168 12.39 -49.52 23.57
CA ASN A 168 12.49 -50.07 22.21
C ASN A 168 13.90 -50.07 21.61
N ASN A 169 14.93 -49.69 22.39
CA ASN A 169 16.32 -49.51 21.92
C ASN A 169 16.47 -48.64 20.65
N ASN A 170 15.50 -47.77 20.36
CA ASN A 170 15.44 -46.91 19.18
C ASN A 170 15.33 -45.44 19.60
N THR A 171 15.76 -44.49 18.76
CA THR A 171 15.52 -43.05 18.98
C THR A 171 14.09 -42.64 18.62
N ALA A 172 13.47 -43.34 17.66
CA ALA A 172 12.06 -43.19 17.33
C ALA A 172 11.15 -43.57 18.50
N LEU A 173 10.19 -42.70 18.82
CA LEU A 173 9.23 -42.91 19.89
C LEU A 173 8.28 -44.07 19.57
N PHE A 174 7.79 -44.11 18.32
CA PHE A 174 6.78 -45.06 17.86
C PHE A 174 7.16 -45.83 16.57
N GLN A 175 8.38 -45.65 16.06
CA GLN A 175 8.94 -46.38 14.90
C GLN A 175 8.04 -46.30 13.66
N ASN A 176 7.54 -45.10 13.35
CA ASN A 176 6.63 -44.78 12.24
C ASN A 176 5.38 -45.71 12.18
N SER A 177 4.96 -46.29 13.30
CA SER A 177 3.95 -47.36 13.34
C SER A 177 2.51 -46.86 13.18
N GLY A 178 2.31 -45.54 13.13
CA GLY A 178 1.01 -44.91 12.97
C GLY A 178 0.26 -44.73 14.28
N ILE A 179 0.96 -44.31 15.33
CA ILE A 179 0.42 -44.09 16.68
C ILE A 179 0.16 -42.61 16.93
N TYR A 180 -1.06 -42.28 17.36
CA TYR A 180 -1.41 -40.99 17.95
C TYR A 180 -1.56 -41.17 19.46
N CYS A 181 -0.58 -40.66 20.22
CA CYS A 181 -0.54 -40.77 21.67
C CYS A 181 -0.94 -39.46 22.35
N TYR A 182 -1.86 -39.52 23.30
CA TYR A 182 -2.40 -38.40 24.04
C TYR A 182 -2.17 -38.60 25.53
N ASN A 183 -1.45 -37.69 26.17
CA ASN A 183 -1.15 -37.70 27.59
C ASN A 183 -1.99 -36.65 28.33
N TYR A 184 -2.95 -37.12 29.14
CA TYR A 184 -3.85 -36.31 29.97
C TYR A 184 -3.43 -36.42 31.45
N GLY A 185 -2.23 -35.95 31.78
CA GLY A 185 -1.69 -35.96 33.15
C GLY A 185 -1.07 -37.29 33.62
N GLY A 186 -0.85 -38.24 32.71
CA GLY A 186 -0.05 -39.44 32.96
C GLY A 186 1.44 -39.27 32.64
N THR A 187 2.17 -40.38 32.66
CA THR A 187 3.63 -40.42 32.41
C THR A 187 3.94 -41.12 31.10
N LEU A 188 4.65 -40.45 30.20
CA LEU A 188 5.38 -41.08 29.10
C LEU A 188 6.86 -41.19 29.51
N LYS A 189 7.37 -42.43 29.66
CA LYS A 189 8.78 -42.70 29.92
C LYS A 189 9.41 -43.33 28.68
N LYS A 190 10.35 -42.64 28.06
CA LYS A 190 11.16 -43.17 26.94
C LYS A 190 12.57 -43.44 27.44
N GLU A 191 13.10 -44.64 27.18
CA GLU A 191 14.51 -44.93 27.47
C GLU A 191 15.45 -44.30 26.44
N GLY A 192 16.62 -43.86 26.89
CA GLY A 192 17.57 -43.05 26.12
C GLY A 192 17.41 -41.53 26.35
N THR A 193 18.22 -40.73 25.65
CA THR A 193 18.24 -39.25 25.79
C THR A 193 17.60 -38.50 24.62
N ASN A 194 17.22 -39.21 23.56
CA ASN A 194 16.58 -38.69 22.35
C ASN A 194 15.12 -39.14 22.26
N LEU A 195 14.29 -38.30 21.63
CA LEU A 195 12.91 -38.63 21.30
C LEU A 195 12.61 -38.12 19.88
N TYR A 196 12.49 -39.03 18.93
CA TYR A 196 12.17 -38.69 17.54
C TYR A 196 10.71 -39.08 17.22
N LEU A 197 9.93 -38.13 16.70
CA LEU A 197 8.54 -38.31 16.31
C LEU A 197 8.40 -38.24 14.79
N GLU A 198 8.21 -39.40 14.17
CA GLU A 198 8.25 -39.59 12.71
C GLU A 198 6.93 -39.19 12.02
N LYS A 199 6.97 -38.98 10.69
CA LYS A 199 5.84 -38.47 9.88
C LYS A 199 4.50 -39.19 10.10
N GLY A 200 4.51 -40.49 10.40
CA GLY A 200 3.30 -41.28 10.62
C GLY A 200 2.65 -41.10 11.99
N ASP A 201 3.34 -40.49 12.95
CA ASP A 201 3.01 -40.53 14.38
C ASP A 201 2.68 -39.16 14.97
N ALA A 202 2.05 -39.17 16.15
CA ALA A 202 1.72 -37.96 16.88
C ALA A 202 1.88 -38.14 18.40
N TYR A 203 2.30 -37.07 19.07
CA TYR A 203 2.33 -36.98 20.52
C TYR A 203 1.69 -35.66 21.00
N PHE A 204 0.74 -35.79 21.91
CA PHE A 204 0.05 -34.67 22.53
C PHE A 204 0.20 -34.81 24.04
N THR A 205 0.58 -33.74 24.75
CA THR A 205 0.61 -33.71 26.21
C THR A 205 -0.05 -32.45 26.74
N THR A 206 -0.85 -32.57 27.80
CA THR A 206 -1.40 -31.41 28.52
C THR A 206 -0.36 -30.69 29.38
N GLY A 207 0.74 -31.36 29.71
CA GLY A 207 1.82 -30.80 30.54
C GLY A 207 3.07 -30.45 29.74
N ASN A 208 4.21 -30.46 30.44
CA ASN A 208 5.53 -30.22 29.86
C ASN A 208 6.06 -31.45 29.09
N ILE A 209 7.12 -31.26 28.31
CA ILE A 209 7.96 -32.34 27.78
C ILE A 209 9.44 -32.09 28.15
N GLU A 210 10.17 -33.15 28.51
CA GLU A 210 11.60 -33.10 28.81
C GLU A 210 12.35 -34.11 27.92
N VAL A 211 13.34 -33.65 27.15
CA VAL A 211 14.18 -34.50 26.29
C VAL A 211 15.65 -34.08 26.39
N LYS A 212 16.45 -34.87 27.10
CA LYS A 212 17.80 -34.47 27.55
C LYS A 212 18.79 -34.11 26.44
N ASN A 213 18.71 -34.73 25.27
CA ASN A 213 19.62 -34.47 24.16
C ASN A 213 18.89 -33.88 22.94
N GLU A 214 18.16 -34.67 22.15
CA GLU A 214 17.47 -34.15 20.95
C GLU A 214 16.01 -34.59 20.86
N LEU A 215 15.12 -33.60 20.76
CA LEU A 215 13.74 -33.76 20.30
C LEU A 215 13.71 -33.49 18.79
N LYS A 216 13.42 -34.52 18.00
CA LYS A 216 13.27 -34.38 16.54
C LYS A 216 11.82 -34.62 16.14
N VAL A 217 11.23 -33.73 15.34
CA VAL A 217 9.82 -33.84 14.93
C VAL A 217 9.66 -33.72 13.42
N GLN A 218 9.10 -34.77 12.84
CA GLN A 218 8.55 -34.86 11.48
C GLN A 218 7.02 -35.08 11.50
N GLY A 219 6.49 -35.65 12.59
CA GLY A 219 5.06 -35.87 12.82
C GLY A 219 4.34 -34.68 13.45
N LEU A 220 3.35 -34.98 14.29
CA LEU A 220 2.47 -34.00 14.93
C LEU A 220 2.75 -33.90 16.45
N LEU A 221 3.22 -32.73 16.92
CA LEU A 221 3.52 -32.50 18.34
C LEU A 221 2.65 -31.37 18.94
N TYR A 222 1.99 -31.67 20.06
CA TYR A 222 1.36 -30.68 20.95
C TYR A 222 1.92 -30.79 22.37
N VAL A 223 2.32 -29.65 22.94
CA VAL A 223 2.79 -29.51 24.33
C VAL A 223 1.99 -28.39 24.99
N GLY A 224 1.17 -28.74 25.98
CA GLY A 224 0.32 -27.80 26.72
C GLY A 224 1.09 -26.92 27.72
N GLY A 225 2.31 -27.31 28.09
CA GLY A 225 3.23 -26.51 28.90
C GLY A 225 4.55 -26.22 28.18
N ASP A 226 5.65 -26.23 28.94
CA ASP A 226 7.01 -25.96 28.47
C ASP A 226 7.64 -27.19 27.77
N ALA A 227 8.51 -26.94 26.80
CA ALA A 227 9.40 -27.93 26.21
C ALA A 227 10.84 -27.66 26.66
N ASN A 228 11.37 -28.52 27.53
CA ASN A 228 12.76 -28.47 27.99
C ASN A 228 13.59 -29.52 27.22
N VAL A 229 14.37 -29.07 26.24
CA VAL A 229 15.07 -29.97 25.31
C VAL A 229 16.50 -29.51 25.06
N GLY A 230 17.46 -30.44 25.05
CA GLY A 230 18.85 -30.13 24.74
C GLY A 230 19.06 -29.61 23.31
N LYS A 231 18.15 -29.93 22.39
CA LYS A 231 18.04 -29.44 21.02
C LYS A 231 16.65 -29.76 20.46
N LEU A 232 16.08 -28.82 19.69
CA LEU A 232 14.89 -29.04 18.87
C LEU A 232 15.29 -29.13 17.39
N ALA A 233 15.01 -30.26 16.75
CA ALA A 233 15.15 -30.45 15.31
C ALA A 233 13.78 -30.60 14.64
N THR A 234 13.56 -29.91 13.53
CA THR A 234 12.33 -30.00 12.74
C THR A 234 12.63 -30.59 11.36
N GLU A 235 11.62 -31.18 10.73
CA GLU A 235 11.65 -31.76 9.39
C GLU A 235 10.41 -31.30 8.61
N SER A 236 10.48 -31.32 7.29
CA SER A 236 9.38 -30.92 6.40
C SER A 236 8.06 -31.64 6.73
N ASP A 237 6.95 -30.93 6.51
CA ASP A 237 5.57 -31.30 6.86
C ASP A 237 5.24 -31.36 8.37
N ALA A 238 6.22 -31.23 9.28
CA ALA A 238 5.95 -31.27 10.72
C ALA A 238 5.02 -30.14 11.17
N LYS A 239 4.15 -30.44 12.14
CA LYS A 239 3.36 -29.42 12.85
C LYS A 239 3.61 -29.54 14.34
N ILE A 240 4.12 -28.46 14.92
CA ILE A 240 4.59 -28.40 16.31
C ILE A 240 3.92 -27.22 17.00
N ASN A 241 3.30 -27.47 18.14
CA ASN A 241 2.68 -26.45 18.97
C ASN A 241 3.13 -26.59 20.43
N ILE A 242 3.92 -25.63 20.90
CA ILE A 242 4.35 -25.50 22.29
C ILE A 242 3.63 -24.29 22.88
N GLN A 243 2.75 -24.52 23.86
CA GLN A 243 1.95 -23.48 24.50
C GLN A 243 2.75 -22.68 25.56
N GLY A 244 3.78 -23.29 26.15
CA GLY A 244 4.75 -22.64 27.02
C GLY A 244 6.03 -22.20 26.31
N ASN A 245 7.13 -22.25 27.04
CA ASN A 245 8.47 -21.86 26.62
C ASN A 245 9.21 -23.01 25.93
N LEU A 246 10.21 -22.66 25.10
CA LEU A 246 11.28 -23.57 24.66
C LEU A 246 12.53 -23.26 25.49
N LEU A 247 13.00 -24.25 26.23
CA LEU A 247 14.10 -24.16 27.21
C LEU A 247 15.19 -25.19 26.87
N GLY A 248 16.44 -24.92 27.24
CA GLY A 248 17.58 -25.81 27.02
C GLY A 248 18.25 -25.66 25.64
N THR A 249 17.67 -24.83 24.77
CA THR A 249 18.17 -24.58 23.40
C THR A 249 19.04 -23.33 23.30
N GLU A 250 19.45 -22.72 24.41
CA GLU A 250 20.01 -21.35 24.44
C GLU A 250 21.28 -21.20 23.59
N GLU A 251 22.11 -22.25 23.57
CA GLU A 251 23.37 -22.34 22.82
C GLU A 251 23.23 -23.16 21.52
N GLN A 252 22.00 -23.50 21.10
CA GLN A 252 21.73 -24.33 19.92
C GLN A 252 21.25 -23.53 18.73
N ASP A 253 21.53 -24.02 17.52
CA ASP A 253 20.93 -23.55 16.28
C ASP A 253 19.56 -24.21 16.08
N LEU A 254 18.53 -23.40 15.80
CA LEU A 254 17.20 -23.87 15.42
C LEU A 254 16.96 -23.64 13.92
N VAL A 255 16.58 -24.71 13.23
CA VAL A 255 16.13 -24.66 11.83
C VAL A 255 14.66 -25.05 11.76
N VAL A 256 13.85 -24.18 11.17
CA VAL A 256 12.45 -24.39 10.81
C VAL A 256 12.43 -24.68 9.31
N ASP A 257 12.50 -25.97 8.95
CA ASP A 257 12.62 -26.42 7.55
C ASP A 257 11.30 -27.03 7.05
N GLY A 258 10.65 -26.36 6.09
CA GLY A 258 9.41 -26.85 5.45
C GLY A 258 8.26 -27.20 6.39
N CYS A 259 8.23 -26.63 7.60
CA CYS A 259 7.34 -27.04 8.69
C CYS A 259 6.60 -25.86 9.34
N ILE A 260 5.65 -26.15 10.22
CA ILE A 260 4.91 -25.15 11.00
C ILE A 260 5.23 -25.34 12.49
N LEU A 261 5.91 -24.36 13.07
CA LEU A 261 6.29 -24.31 14.49
C LEU A 261 5.59 -23.14 15.19
N ASN A 262 4.90 -23.40 16.29
CA ASN A 262 4.36 -22.39 17.20
C ASN A 262 4.99 -22.54 18.59
N ILE A 263 5.53 -21.44 19.12
CA ILE A 263 6.01 -21.31 20.51
C ILE A 263 5.34 -20.08 21.13
N ASN A 264 4.32 -20.32 21.95
CA ASN A 264 3.49 -19.26 22.50
C ASN A 264 4.14 -18.53 23.69
N GLY A 265 5.10 -19.17 24.38
CA GLY A 265 5.94 -18.55 25.40
C GLY A 265 7.21 -17.91 24.82
N LYS A 266 8.33 -18.08 25.54
CA LYS A 266 9.66 -17.57 25.18
C LYS A 266 10.52 -18.69 24.59
N ALA A 267 11.40 -18.34 23.65
CA ALA A 267 12.47 -19.18 23.16
C ALA A 267 13.80 -18.41 23.15
N LYS A 268 14.91 -19.12 23.40
CA LYS A 268 16.26 -18.60 23.19
C LYS A 268 17.11 -19.62 22.44
N VAL A 269 17.85 -19.13 21.43
CA VAL A 269 18.69 -19.93 20.53
C VAL A 269 19.94 -19.16 20.11
N ASN A 270 20.97 -19.86 19.64
CA ASN A 270 22.17 -19.23 19.07
C ASN A 270 21.88 -18.63 17.69
N LYS A 271 21.29 -19.43 16.80
CA LYS A 271 20.91 -19.04 15.44
C LYS A 271 19.48 -19.51 15.15
N LEU A 272 18.75 -18.72 14.37
CA LEU A 272 17.43 -19.09 13.87
C LEU A 272 17.43 -19.06 12.34
N THR A 273 17.13 -20.18 11.68
CA THR A 273 17.01 -20.26 10.22
C THR A 273 15.60 -20.75 9.86
N ILE A 274 14.92 -20.05 8.96
CA ILE A 274 13.57 -20.39 8.48
C ILE A 274 13.67 -20.59 6.97
N GLN A 275 13.52 -21.84 6.51
CA GLN A 275 13.85 -22.28 5.17
C GLN A 275 12.96 -23.42 4.64
N GLY A 276 13.14 -23.79 3.37
CA GLY A 276 12.39 -24.88 2.75
C GLY A 276 11.04 -24.45 2.18
N SER A 277 10.14 -25.41 1.95
CA SER A 277 8.86 -25.15 1.28
C SER A 277 7.83 -24.50 2.21
N ALA A 278 7.62 -23.19 2.05
CA ALA A 278 6.64 -22.38 2.79
C ALA A 278 6.61 -22.59 4.34
N PRO A 279 7.77 -22.60 5.03
CA PRO A 279 7.85 -22.76 6.48
C PRO A 279 7.17 -21.60 7.21
N LYS A 280 6.60 -21.88 8.41
CA LYS A 280 5.95 -20.86 9.23
C LYS A 280 6.37 -20.97 10.69
N LEU A 281 6.97 -19.90 11.21
CA LEU A 281 7.26 -19.78 12.64
C LEU A 281 6.29 -18.78 13.29
N TYR A 282 5.63 -19.21 14.36
CA TYR A 282 4.83 -18.36 15.24
C TYR A 282 5.53 -18.30 16.61
N GLY A 283 5.74 -17.09 17.14
CA GLY A 283 6.51 -16.88 18.36
C GLY A 283 6.04 -15.67 19.15
N CYS A 284 5.85 -15.79 20.46
CA CYS A 284 5.64 -14.58 21.27
C CYS A 284 6.94 -13.82 21.52
N SER A 285 7.99 -14.51 21.97
CA SER A 285 9.30 -13.89 22.22
C SER A 285 10.46 -14.80 21.82
N PHE A 286 11.35 -14.30 20.98
CA PHE A 286 12.61 -14.95 20.62
C PHE A 286 13.81 -14.07 20.98
N GLU A 287 14.77 -14.65 21.71
CA GLU A 287 16.14 -14.12 21.80
C GLU A 287 17.08 -15.00 20.96
N VAL A 288 17.67 -14.42 19.91
CA VAL A 288 18.65 -15.07 19.04
C VAL A 288 20.00 -14.42 19.28
N THR A 289 20.98 -15.12 19.86
CA THR A 289 22.24 -14.45 20.26
C THR A 289 23.10 -14.03 19.06
N GLY A 290 23.14 -14.88 18.02
CA GLY A 290 23.86 -14.67 16.76
C GLY A 290 23.02 -14.00 15.68
N LYS A 291 22.35 -14.78 14.83
CA LYS A 291 21.66 -14.27 13.63
C LYS A 291 20.35 -15.00 13.33
N THR A 292 19.37 -14.24 12.86
CA THR A 292 18.11 -14.74 12.27
C THR A 292 18.22 -14.74 10.74
N ILE A 293 17.79 -15.81 10.07
CA ILE A 293 17.86 -15.96 8.61
C ILE A 293 16.50 -16.42 8.08
N LEU A 294 15.98 -15.72 7.05
CA LEU A 294 14.87 -16.17 6.22
C LEU A 294 15.34 -16.18 4.76
N ASN A 295 15.33 -17.33 4.09
CA ASN A 295 16.01 -17.48 2.80
C ASN A 295 15.23 -18.30 1.75
N SER A 296 13.92 -18.47 1.91
CA SER A 296 13.10 -19.34 1.05
C SER A 296 11.76 -18.70 0.72
N ASN A 297 11.30 -18.89 -0.53
CA ASN A 297 10.03 -18.36 -1.03
C ASN A 297 8.86 -18.81 -0.14
N GLY A 298 8.04 -17.86 0.31
CA GLY A 298 6.91 -18.14 1.19
C GLY A 298 7.27 -18.50 2.63
N ALA A 299 8.54 -18.31 3.06
CA ALA A 299 8.91 -18.43 4.47
C ALA A 299 8.33 -17.28 5.30
N GLU A 300 7.61 -17.60 6.38
CA GLU A 300 6.92 -16.63 7.24
C GLU A 300 7.42 -16.67 8.69
N ALA A 301 7.78 -15.49 9.22
CA ALA A 301 8.06 -15.31 10.64
C ALA A 301 7.01 -14.39 11.29
N HIS A 302 6.25 -14.93 12.23
CA HIS A 302 5.24 -14.23 13.02
C HIS A 302 5.73 -14.12 14.47
N ILE A 303 6.74 -13.28 14.71
CA ILE A 303 7.36 -13.11 16.03
C ILE A 303 6.95 -11.76 16.62
N ASN A 304 6.28 -11.76 17.77
CA ASN A 304 5.81 -10.52 18.39
C ASN A 304 6.97 -9.69 18.97
N ASN A 305 7.90 -10.34 19.69
CA ASN A 305 9.10 -9.73 20.23
C ASN A 305 10.34 -10.51 19.74
N LEU A 306 11.10 -9.95 18.79
CA LEU A 306 12.36 -10.54 18.32
C LEU A 306 13.54 -9.69 18.80
N LYS A 307 14.46 -10.29 19.55
CA LYS A 307 15.77 -9.70 19.87
C LYS A 307 16.83 -10.55 19.20
N THR A 308 17.69 -9.94 18.39
CA THR A 308 18.65 -10.70 17.56
C THR A 308 19.95 -9.94 17.33
N GLY A 309 21.06 -10.63 17.10
CA GLY A 309 22.34 -9.99 16.78
C GLY A 309 22.36 -9.41 15.36
N ALA A 310 21.79 -10.11 14.39
CA ALA A 310 21.65 -9.67 12.99
C ALA A 310 20.46 -10.38 12.32
N ILE A 311 19.97 -9.83 11.21
CA ILE A 311 18.92 -10.46 10.39
C ILE A 311 19.37 -10.50 8.93
N ASP A 312 19.33 -11.67 8.29
CA ASP A 312 19.43 -11.81 6.83
C ASP A 312 18.07 -12.24 6.28
N GLN A 313 17.59 -11.57 5.23
CA GLN A 313 16.30 -11.85 4.59
C GLN A 313 16.44 -11.86 3.06
N CYS A 314 15.95 -12.90 2.41
CA CYS A 314 15.89 -12.99 0.95
C CYS A 314 14.80 -13.95 0.45
N ALA A 315 14.67 -14.05 -0.88
CA ALA A 315 13.79 -14.99 -1.59
C ALA A 315 12.33 -14.96 -1.10
N GLY A 316 11.60 -13.87 -1.38
CA GLY A 316 10.15 -13.78 -1.16
C GLY A 316 9.67 -13.99 0.28
N SER A 317 10.56 -13.98 1.26
CA SER A 317 10.25 -14.28 2.66
C SER A 317 9.62 -13.07 3.36
N THR A 318 8.75 -13.31 4.34
CA THR A 318 8.01 -12.23 5.02
C THR A 318 8.10 -12.33 6.54
N ILE A 319 8.45 -11.21 7.18
CA ILE A 319 8.32 -11.04 8.64
C ILE A 319 7.02 -10.27 8.91
N TYR A 320 6.11 -10.86 9.67
CA TYR A 320 4.83 -10.26 10.03
C TYR A 320 4.84 -9.72 11.45
N LEU A 321 4.61 -8.41 11.56
CA LEU A 321 4.39 -7.71 12.81
C LEU A 321 2.88 -7.57 13.07
N VAL A 322 2.49 -7.41 14.33
CA VAL A 322 1.15 -7.03 14.76
C VAL A 322 1.24 -5.77 15.62
N ASN A 323 0.10 -5.24 16.07
CA ASN A 323 0.12 -4.15 17.05
C ASN A 323 0.94 -4.55 18.28
N ASN A 324 1.80 -3.63 18.73
CA ASN A 324 2.76 -3.76 19.81
C ASN A 324 3.94 -4.73 19.59
N SER A 325 4.19 -5.17 18.34
CA SER A 325 5.40 -5.92 18.02
C SER A 325 6.68 -5.07 18.11
N VAL A 326 7.80 -5.72 18.46
CA VAL A 326 9.14 -5.12 18.50
C VAL A 326 10.16 -6.05 17.87
N ILE A 327 10.92 -5.54 16.90
CA ILE A 327 12.20 -6.11 16.47
C ILE A 327 13.33 -5.26 17.05
N ASP A 328 14.29 -5.94 17.69
CA ASP A 328 15.45 -5.39 18.37
C ASP A 328 16.70 -6.07 17.80
N CYS A 329 17.10 -5.66 16.59
CA CYS A 329 18.31 -6.14 15.93
C CYS A 329 19.50 -5.29 16.39
N LYS A 330 20.52 -5.91 16.99
CA LYS A 330 21.69 -5.18 17.52
C LYS A 330 22.66 -4.71 16.45
N GLY A 331 22.72 -5.41 15.32
CA GLY A 331 23.62 -5.16 14.21
C GLY A 331 22.85 -4.84 12.93
N THR A 332 23.34 -5.34 11.80
CA THR A 332 22.75 -5.10 10.49
C THR A 332 21.53 -5.99 10.24
N TYR A 333 20.44 -5.39 9.78
CA TYR A 333 19.41 -6.06 8.99
C TYR A 333 19.79 -5.98 7.52
N THR A 334 20.02 -7.12 6.88
CA THR A 334 20.32 -7.23 5.45
C THR A 334 19.14 -7.86 4.72
N ASN A 335 18.61 -7.17 3.73
CA ASN A 335 17.66 -7.73 2.76
C ASN A 335 18.33 -7.82 1.38
N ALA A 336 18.19 -8.95 0.68
CA ALA A 336 18.73 -9.11 -0.68
C ALA A 336 17.90 -8.38 -1.75
N ASN A 337 16.76 -7.83 -1.36
CA ASN A 337 15.78 -7.09 -2.15
C ASN A 337 15.60 -5.65 -1.59
N ASN A 338 14.94 -4.76 -2.33
CA ASN A 338 14.47 -3.45 -1.85
C ASN A 338 12.99 -3.45 -1.43
N GLY A 339 12.28 -4.57 -1.62
CA GLY A 339 10.84 -4.70 -1.39
C GLY A 339 9.99 -4.25 -2.58
N HIS A 340 10.59 -3.94 -3.74
CA HIS A 340 9.92 -3.61 -4.98
C HIS A 340 10.77 -3.97 -6.22
N ASN A 341 10.46 -5.12 -6.81
CA ASN A 341 10.97 -5.56 -8.11
C ASN A 341 9.81 -5.65 -9.09
N GLN A 342 9.90 -4.89 -10.17
CA GLN A 342 8.86 -4.76 -11.20
C GLN A 342 8.58 -6.06 -11.96
N TYR A 343 9.58 -6.93 -12.11
CA TYR A 343 9.48 -8.18 -12.89
C TYR A 343 9.16 -9.42 -12.04
N TYR A 344 9.46 -9.38 -10.73
CA TYR A 344 9.27 -10.53 -9.84
C TYR A 344 8.79 -10.12 -8.43
N PRO A 345 7.57 -9.54 -8.31
CA PRO A 345 7.06 -8.98 -7.05
C PRO A 345 6.85 -10.01 -5.93
N ASP A 346 6.70 -11.29 -6.27
CA ASP A 346 6.58 -12.40 -5.32
C ASP A 346 7.93 -12.84 -4.71
N GLY A 347 9.05 -12.57 -5.41
CA GLY A 347 10.40 -12.79 -4.88
C GLY A 347 10.88 -11.71 -3.92
N GLU A 348 10.09 -10.65 -3.72
CA GLU A 348 10.45 -9.50 -2.90
C GLU A 348 10.17 -9.75 -1.41
N SER A 349 11.25 -9.78 -0.63
CA SER A 349 11.21 -10.04 0.81
C SER A 349 10.82 -8.80 1.61
N LYS A 350 9.84 -8.93 2.51
CA LYS A 350 9.13 -7.78 3.11
C LYS A 350 9.00 -7.89 4.64
N ILE A 351 8.72 -6.75 5.28
CA ILE A 351 8.28 -6.67 6.68
C ILE A 351 6.89 -6.02 6.68
N ILE A 352 5.87 -6.76 7.14
CA ILE A 352 4.46 -6.35 7.04
C ILE A 352 3.86 -6.22 8.43
N LEU A 353 3.50 -5.01 8.83
CA LEU A 353 2.71 -4.75 10.03
C LEU A 353 1.22 -4.94 9.74
N GLN A 354 0.58 -5.77 10.57
CA GLN A 354 -0.82 -6.16 10.43
C GLN A 354 -1.73 -5.48 11.47
N GLY A 355 -2.92 -5.07 11.01
CA GLY A 355 -3.99 -4.53 11.85
C GLY A 355 -4.19 -3.01 11.72
N ASP A 356 -5.44 -2.57 11.85
CA ASP A 356 -5.81 -1.16 11.77
C ASP A 356 -5.29 -0.39 12.99
N ASN A 357 -4.73 0.80 12.76
CA ASN A 357 -4.06 1.63 13.76
C ASN A 357 -2.91 0.93 14.52
N ALA A 358 -2.39 -0.19 14.00
CA ALA A 358 -1.32 -0.94 14.65
C ALA A 358 -0.01 -0.13 14.69
N ASN A 359 0.73 -0.24 15.79
CA ASN A 359 2.04 0.39 15.98
C ASN A 359 3.06 -0.71 16.31
N ALA A 360 4.24 -0.65 15.69
CA ALA A 360 5.35 -1.56 16.00
C ALA A 360 6.70 -0.82 16.00
N ILE A 361 7.71 -1.36 16.68
CA ILE A 361 9.08 -0.83 16.64
C ILE A 361 9.96 -1.78 15.82
N PHE A 362 10.84 -1.21 14.99
CA PHE A 362 11.92 -1.93 14.34
C PHE A 362 13.25 -1.21 14.65
N ARG A 363 14.17 -1.90 15.33
CA ARG A 363 15.53 -1.42 15.59
C ARG A 363 16.56 -2.19 14.79
N ALA A 364 17.56 -1.49 14.25
CA ALA A 364 18.78 -2.06 13.66
C ALA A 364 19.90 -1.02 13.69
N ALA A 365 21.16 -1.41 13.92
CA ALA A 365 22.29 -0.48 13.77
C ALA A 365 22.47 -0.05 12.30
N GLU A 366 22.16 -0.94 11.36
CA GLU A 366 22.16 -0.64 9.93
C GLU A 366 21.03 -1.39 9.22
N VAL A 367 20.32 -0.71 8.33
CA VAL A 367 19.42 -1.34 7.35
C VAL A 367 20.11 -1.36 5.99
N LYS A 368 20.50 -2.56 5.55
CA LYS A 368 21.15 -2.80 4.26
C LYS A 368 20.19 -3.49 3.31
N TYR A 369 20.08 -2.98 2.10
CA TYR A 369 19.22 -3.54 1.06
C TYR A 369 19.85 -3.41 -0.33
N ASN A 370 19.16 -3.96 -1.33
CA ASN A 370 19.57 -3.95 -2.74
C ASN A 370 18.39 -3.53 -3.62
N GLY A 371 18.38 -2.27 -4.03
CA GLY A 371 17.44 -1.68 -4.99
C GLY A 371 18.18 -0.91 -6.07
N SER A 372 17.54 -0.74 -7.23
CA SER A 372 18.14 -0.28 -8.48
C SER A 372 18.75 1.13 -8.48
N ASN A 373 18.73 1.85 -7.35
CA ASN A 373 19.03 3.28 -7.19
C ASN A 373 18.09 4.16 -8.02
N ASP A 374 16.99 4.60 -7.41
CA ASP A 374 16.06 5.58 -8.00
C ASP A 374 16.84 6.84 -8.42
N GLN A 375 16.40 7.49 -9.49
CA GLN A 375 17.08 8.66 -10.10
C GLN A 375 17.09 9.92 -9.18
N GLY A 376 16.56 9.83 -7.97
CA GLY A 376 16.55 10.92 -6.99
C GLY A 376 17.93 11.14 -6.36
N ASN A 377 18.48 12.35 -6.56
CA ASN A 377 19.57 12.86 -5.73
C ASN A 377 19.04 13.19 -4.34
N ILE A 378 19.36 12.38 -3.33
CA ILE A 378 18.99 12.63 -1.95
C ILE A 378 20.16 13.19 -1.18
N LEU A 379 19.87 14.21 -0.35
CA LEU A 379 20.78 14.76 0.64
C LEU A 379 21.15 13.68 1.67
N ILE A 380 22.30 13.01 1.51
CA ILE A 380 22.78 11.94 2.41
C ILE A 380 23.59 12.47 3.61
N ALA A 381 24.06 13.72 3.50
CA ALA A 381 24.70 14.51 4.56
C ALA A 381 24.53 16.02 4.21
N PRO A 382 24.73 16.97 5.15
CA PRO A 382 24.59 18.40 4.86
C PRO A 382 25.43 18.85 3.66
N GLY A 383 24.76 19.37 2.61
CA GLY A 383 25.38 19.77 1.34
C GLY A 383 25.72 18.65 0.35
N THR A 384 25.63 17.37 0.76
CA THR A 384 26.04 16.21 -0.05
C THR A 384 24.82 15.42 -0.52
N TYR A 385 24.63 15.34 -1.84
CA TYR A 385 23.58 14.55 -2.47
C TYR A 385 24.14 13.29 -3.14
N ALA A 386 23.38 12.20 -3.15
CA ALA A 386 23.71 10.96 -3.86
C ALA A 386 22.46 10.23 -4.35
N TYR A 387 22.63 9.42 -5.40
CA TYR A 387 21.62 8.45 -5.85
C TYR A 387 21.41 7.36 -4.81
N PHE A 388 20.17 7.23 -4.32
CA PHE A 388 19.83 6.33 -3.23
C PHE A 388 18.35 5.94 -3.36
N SER A 389 18.04 4.66 -3.57
CA SER A 389 16.64 4.23 -3.77
C SER A 389 15.82 4.25 -2.49
N THR A 390 14.52 4.42 -2.65
CA THR A 390 13.48 4.20 -1.64
C THR A 390 13.51 2.73 -1.16
N CYS A 391 13.27 2.54 0.13
CA CYS A 391 13.21 1.26 0.83
C CYS A 391 11.74 0.82 1.00
N TYR A 392 11.28 -0.03 0.07
CA TYR A 392 9.89 -0.52 -0.01
C TYR A 392 9.63 -1.81 0.80
N ILE A 393 10.62 -2.26 1.58
CA ILE A 393 10.59 -3.45 2.44
C ILE A 393 9.47 -3.36 3.49
N PHE A 394 9.34 -2.20 4.13
CA PHE A 394 8.42 -1.98 5.26
C PHE A 394 7.02 -1.64 4.74
N ARG A 395 5.99 -2.37 5.17
CA ARG A 395 4.60 -2.19 4.72
C ARG A 395 3.60 -2.32 5.87
N THR A 396 2.37 -1.83 5.67
CA THR A 396 1.25 -1.94 6.63
C THR A 396 -0.02 -2.38 5.91
N ASN A 397 -0.57 -3.56 6.21
CA ASN A 397 -1.82 -3.99 5.55
C ASN A 397 -3.06 -3.25 6.09
N GLY A 398 -2.99 -2.78 7.34
CA GLY A 398 -4.08 -2.13 8.05
C GLY A 398 -4.09 -0.62 7.87
N SER A 399 -5.26 -0.03 8.04
CA SER A 399 -5.45 1.40 7.86
C SER A 399 -4.77 2.18 8.98
N GLY A 400 -3.92 3.14 8.60
CA GLY A 400 -3.25 4.05 9.52
C GLY A 400 -2.26 3.42 10.50
N GLY A 401 -1.79 2.19 10.24
CA GLY A 401 -0.71 1.57 11.00
C GLY A 401 0.65 2.25 10.76
N VAL A 402 1.58 2.10 11.71
CA VAL A 402 2.90 2.75 11.70
C VAL A 402 4.01 1.83 12.23
N ILE A 403 5.13 1.75 11.51
CA ILE A 403 6.38 1.15 11.99
C ILE A 403 7.33 2.28 12.43
N TYR A 404 7.67 2.32 13.72
CA TYR A 404 8.66 3.25 14.27
C TYR A 404 10.05 2.64 14.12
N MET A 405 10.86 3.29 13.28
CA MET A 405 12.21 2.87 12.92
C MET A 405 13.23 3.54 13.85
N ASP A 406 14.08 2.74 14.47
CA ASP A 406 15.18 3.17 15.33
C ASP A 406 16.47 2.64 14.69
N CYS A 407 17.11 3.47 13.88
CA CYS A 407 18.21 3.04 13.01
C CYS A 407 19.24 4.15 12.87
N ASP A 408 20.53 3.82 12.91
CA ASP A 408 21.59 4.81 12.73
C ASP A 408 21.80 5.14 11.25
N LYS A 409 21.68 4.14 10.37
CA LYS A 409 22.17 4.20 8.98
C LYS A 409 21.44 3.26 8.02
N PHE A 410 21.21 3.73 6.80
CA PHE A 410 20.76 2.93 5.66
C PHE A 410 21.90 2.76 4.65
N THR A 411 21.98 1.59 4.02
CA THR A 411 22.94 1.25 2.95
C THR A 411 22.23 0.60 1.78
N ASN A 412 22.38 1.16 0.58
CA ASN A 412 21.94 0.55 -0.67
C ASN A 412 23.08 0.53 -1.69
N ASN A 413 23.37 -0.62 -2.28
CA ASN A 413 24.38 -0.78 -3.36
C ASN A 413 25.74 -0.09 -3.09
N GLY A 414 26.19 -0.10 -1.84
CA GLY A 414 27.45 0.52 -1.39
C GLY A 414 27.32 1.99 -0.97
N ASN A 415 26.27 2.69 -1.43
CA ASN A 415 25.93 4.04 -0.96
C ASN A 415 25.34 3.97 0.46
N SER A 416 25.55 5.03 1.24
CA SER A 416 25.29 5.06 2.69
C SER A 416 24.76 6.41 3.14
N ALA A 417 23.71 6.42 3.96
CA ALA A 417 23.13 7.63 4.53
C ALA A 417 22.76 7.41 6.01
N THR A 418 23.06 8.37 6.88
CA THR A 418 22.60 8.31 8.29
C THR A 418 21.10 8.60 8.36
N TYR A 419 20.37 8.05 9.33
CA TYR A 419 18.91 8.11 9.33
C TYR A 419 18.30 9.53 9.48
N THR A 420 19.10 10.52 9.86
CA THR A 420 18.69 11.94 9.81
C THR A 420 18.55 12.49 8.39
N TYR A 421 19.26 11.87 7.44
CA TYR A 421 19.37 12.29 6.05
C TYR A 421 18.94 11.18 5.05
N ALA A 422 18.81 9.93 5.52
CA ALA A 422 18.42 8.80 4.69
C ALA A 422 16.99 8.97 4.11
N PRO A 423 16.80 8.70 2.80
CA PRO A 423 15.52 8.89 2.13
C PRO A 423 14.58 7.72 2.28
N GLY A 424 13.33 7.98 1.90
CA GLY A 424 12.52 6.98 1.23
C GLY A 424 12.27 5.72 2.04
N LEU A 425 12.08 5.82 3.35
CA LEU A 425 11.27 4.80 3.97
C LEU A 425 9.83 4.92 3.43
N SER A 426 9.15 3.80 3.30
CA SER A 426 7.74 3.79 2.91
C SER A 426 6.88 4.69 3.81
N ASP A 427 5.80 5.22 3.23
CA ASP A 427 4.86 6.17 3.84
C ASP A 427 4.25 5.74 5.19
N CYS A 428 4.37 4.45 5.54
CA CYS A 428 3.87 3.85 6.76
C CYS A 428 4.91 3.74 7.90
N THR A 429 6.04 4.41 7.77
CA THR A 429 7.11 4.44 8.78
C THR A 429 7.27 5.82 9.42
N LYS A 430 7.91 5.86 10.60
CA LYS A 430 8.32 7.10 11.28
C LYS A 430 9.62 6.89 12.05
N ARG A 431 10.39 7.96 12.30
CA ARG A 431 11.58 7.88 13.17
C ARG A 431 11.16 7.68 14.62
N TYR A 432 11.79 6.77 15.35
CA TYR A 432 11.44 6.48 16.76
C TYR A 432 11.81 7.64 17.70
N ASP A 433 12.98 8.26 17.52
CA ASP A 433 13.52 9.37 18.31
C ASP A 433 12.58 10.59 18.42
N MET A 434 11.70 10.78 17.44
CA MET A 434 10.72 11.87 17.39
C MET A 434 9.44 11.60 18.22
N PHE A 435 9.29 10.44 18.86
CA PHE A 435 8.09 10.04 19.59
C PHE A 435 8.42 9.46 20.97
N ASN A 436 7.72 9.93 22.01
CA ASN A 436 7.92 9.50 23.39
C ASN A 436 7.39 8.07 23.63
N ASP A 437 8.22 7.07 23.34
CA ASP A 437 7.98 5.63 23.50
C ASP A 437 6.59 5.15 23.01
N PRO A 438 6.35 5.17 21.68
CA PRO A 438 5.01 5.01 21.08
C PRO A 438 4.39 3.61 21.19
N VAL A 439 5.07 2.61 21.79
CA VAL A 439 4.62 1.21 21.77
C VAL A 439 4.84 0.53 23.13
N LEU A 440 3.78 -0.05 23.68
CA LEU A 440 3.84 -0.90 24.89
C LEU A 440 3.94 -2.37 24.48
N ARG A 441 5.11 -3.01 24.70
CA ARG A 441 5.38 -4.41 24.30
C ARG A 441 4.29 -5.39 24.75
N THR A 442 3.88 -6.29 23.85
CA THR A 442 2.98 -7.41 24.16
C THR A 442 3.67 -8.42 25.09
N SER A 443 3.03 -8.79 26.21
CA SER A 443 3.49 -9.82 27.13
C SER A 443 3.31 -11.23 26.56
N CYS A 444 4.09 -12.19 27.08
CA CYS A 444 4.13 -13.59 26.63
C CYS A 444 3.67 -14.59 27.69
N ASP A 445 2.84 -14.14 28.62
CA ASP A 445 2.23 -14.93 29.70
C ASP A 445 0.71 -15.12 29.49
N GLY A 446 0.21 -14.81 28.29
CA GLY A 446 -1.21 -14.87 27.97
C GLY A 446 -2.04 -13.72 28.54
N THR A 447 -1.45 -12.83 29.35
CA THR A 447 -2.11 -11.56 29.66
C THR A 447 -2.16 -10.72 28.39
N THR A 448 -3.29 -10.10 28.09
CA THR A 448 -3.27 -8.92 27.23
C THR A 448 -2.89 -7.76 28.14
N PRO A 449 -1.79 -7.02 27.88
CA PRO A 449 -1.54 -5.79 28.58
C PRO A 449 -2.78 -4.90 28.37
N ALA A 450 -3.47 -4.55 29.47
CA ALA A 450 -4.49 -3.53 29.38
C ALA A 450 -3.85 -2.31 28.72
N PRO A 451 -4.47 -1.70 27.69
CA PRO A 451 -3.89 -0.54 27.05
C PRO A 451 -3.67 0.51 28.13
N LYS A 452 -2.40 0.74 28.50
CA LYS A 452 -2.03 1.89 29.32
C LYS A 452 -2.63 3.08 28.59
N PRO A 453 -3.42 3.95 29.25
CA PRO A 453 -3.91 5.15 28.61
C PRO A 453 -2.71 6.01 28.24
N THR A 454 -2.24 5.86 26.99
CA THR A 454 -1.67 6.95 26.22
C THR A 454 -2.61 8.13 26.42
N PRO A 455 -2.13 9.34 26.73
CA PRO A 455 -3.01 10.52 26.75
C PRO A 455 -3.80 10.49 25.45
N THR A 456 -5.14 10.40 25.56
CA THR A 456 -6.00 10.03 24.43
C THR A 456 -5.68 10.97 23.29
N PRO A 457 -5.04 10.50 22.20
CA PRO A 457 -4.54 11.41 21.20
C PRO A 457 -5.74 12.17 20.65
N GLU A 458 -5.68 13.51 20.66
CA GLU A 458 -6.89 14.30 20.41
C GLU A 458 -7.55 13.85 19.10
N PRO A 459 -8.89 13.60 19.10
CA PRO A 459 -9.61 13.13 17.93
C PRO A 459 -9.32 14.01 16.73
N GLY A 460 -8.59 13.47 15.77
CA GLY A 460 -8.12 14.19 14.60
C GLY A 460 -8.23 13.36 13.34
N LYS A 461 -7.76 13.94 12.24
CA LYS A 461 -7.63 13.26 10.96
C LYS A 461 -6.16 12.95 10.68
N LYS A 462 -5.91 11.81 10.04
CA LYS A 462 -4.61 11.46 9.47
C LYS A 462 -4.77 11.08 8.00
N ILE A 463 -3.71 11.30 7.23
CA ILE A 463 -3.60 10.81 5.86
C ILE A 463 -2.96 9.42 5.91
N ASP A 464 -3.64 8.46 5.31
CA ASP A 464 -3.18 7.08 5.13
C ASP A 464 -2.85 6.88 3.66
N VAL A 465 -1.59 6.59 3.33
CA VAL A 465 -1.21 6.36 1.93
C VAL A 465 -1.52 4.93 1.55
N ILE A 466 -2.24 4.78 0.45
CA ILE A 466 -2.74 3.52 -0.09
C ILE A 466 -1.75 2.95 -1.10
N THR A 467 -1.39 3.79 -2.07
CA THR A 467 -0.54 3.44 -3.21
C THR A 467 0.35 4.59 -3.60
N VAL A 468 1.57 4.25 -4.02
CA VAL A 468 2.49 5.15 -4.74
C VAL A 468 2.81 4.55 -6.11
N ILE A 469 2.87 5.39 -7.14
CA ILE A 469 3.37 4.99 -8.46
C ILE A 469 4.84 5.38 -8.56
N ASP A 470 5.68 4.39 -8.83
CA ASP A 470 7.11 4.56 -9.04
C ASP A 470 7.56 3.58 -10.12
N TYR A 471 8.16 4.11 -11.19
CA TYR A 471 8.51 3.35 -12.39
C TYR A 471 9.59 4.08 -13.18
N THR A 472 10.44 3.32 -13.88
CA THR A 472 11.66 3.86 -14.53
C THR A 472 11.60 3.92 -16.05
N ASN A 473 10.58 3.34 -16.71
CA ASN A 473 10.63 3.13 -18.16
C ASN A 473 9.84 4.16 -18.98
N HIS A 474 9.46 5.29 -18.38
CA HIS A 474 9.12 6.49 -19.16
C HIS A 474 10.38 6.92 -19.93
N THR A 475 10.26 7.11 -21.26
CA THR A 475 11.39 7.36 -22.16
C THR A 475 11.92 8.80 -22.09
N HIS A 476 11.25 9.68 -21.34
CA HIS A 476 11.43 11.12 -21.24
C HIS A 476 10.92 11.61 -19.87
N ASP A 477 11.41 12.76 -19.37
CA ASP A 477 10.99 13.28 -18.05
C ASP A 477 9.67 14.06 -18.18
N ILE A 478 8.64 13.59 -17.48
CA ILE A 478 7.27 14.16 -17.52
C ILE A 478 6.74 14.55 -16.14
N SER A 479 5.66 15.34 -16.15
CA SER A 479 4.99 15.88 -14.97
C SER A 479 3.49 15.58 -15.01
N ALA A 480 2.97 14.87 -14.00
CA ALA A 480 1.53 14.62 -13.86
C ALA A 480 0.76 15.92 -13.58
N THR A 481 -0.30 16.19 -14.36
CA THR A 481 -0.95 17.51 -14.41
C THR A 481 -2.45 17.53 -14.10
N CYS A 482 -3.24 16.55 -14.54
CA CYS A 482 -4.67 16.41 -14.21
C CYS A 482 -5.04 14.95 -13.91
N ILE A 483 -6.01 14.72 -13.03
CA ILE A 483 -6.65 13.42 -12.79
C ILE A 483 -8.17 13.59 -12.87
N GLN A 484 -8.84 12.80 -13.70
CA GLN A 484 -10.30 12.79 -13.77
C GLN A 484 -10.86 11.39 -13.43
N PRO A 485 -11.74 11.25 -12.43
CA PRO A 485 -12.46 10.01 -12.17
C PRO A 485 -13.66 9.83 -13.10
N TYR A 486 -13.89 8.60 -13.56
CA TYR A 486 -15.08 8.19 -14.33
C TYR A 486 -15.25 6.66 -14.29
N ASN A 487 -16.45 6.18 -13.93
CA ASN A 487 -16.83 4.75 -13.87
C ASN A 487 -15.77 3.82 -13.24
N ASP A 488 -15.48 4.07 -11.96
CA ASP A 488 -14.49 3.38 -11.11
C ASP A 488 -13.03 3.42 -11.63
N LYS A 489 -12.74 4.27 -12.64
CA LYS A 489 -11.40 4.51 -13.18
C LYS A 489 -10.97 5.94 -13.01
N LEU A 490 -9.67 6.14 -13.13
CA LEU A 490 -8.97 7.42 -13.04
C LEU A 490 -8.13 7.57 -14.29
N TYR A 491 -8.26 8.69 -14.96
CA TYR A 491 -7.50 9.02 -16.16
C TYR A 491 -6.56 10.16 -15.76
N MET A 492 -5.26 9.96 -15.91
CA MET A 492 -4.25 10.93 -15.51
C MET A 492 -3.44 11.37 -16.72
N SER A 493 -3.36 12.68 -16.95
CA SER A 493 -2.56 13.26 -18.03
C SER A 493 -1.21 13.78 -17.53
N TYR A 494 -0.26 13.80 -18.45
CA TYR A 494 1.11 14.26 -18.26
C TYR A 494 1.54 15.22 -19.37
N HIS A 495 2.47 16.12 -19.04
CA HIS A 495 3.18 16.97 -20.00
C HIS A 495 4.69 16.86 -19.77
N THR A 496 5.49 17.29 -20.75
CA THR A 496 6.95 17.39 -20.66
C THR A 496 7.36 18.25 -19.47
N ASN A 497 8.40 17.84 -18.76
CA ASN A 497 9.01 18.64 -17.69
C ASN A 497 9.60 19.97 -18.24
N GLU A 498 9.37 21.07 -17.55
CA GLU A 498 9.85 22.43 -17.88
C GLU A 498 11.37 22.51 -18.13
N GLU A 499 12.15 21.66 -17.45
CA GLU A 499 13.61 21.57 -17.62
C GLU A 499 13.99 20.86 -18.94
N ASN A 500 13.13 20.01 -19.48
CA ASN A 500 13.35 19.28 -20.73
C ASN A 500 12.91 20.09 -21.94
N GLN A 501 11.83 20.87 -21.82
CA GLN A 501 11.41 21.83 -22.85
C GLN A 501 12.53 22.84 -23.21
N LYS A 502 13.52 23.01 -22.32
CA LYS A 502 14.69 23.90 -22.48
C LYS A 502 15.93 23.20 -23.07
N ASP A 503 15.91 21.88 -23.27
CA ASP A 503 17.00 21.11 -23.89
C ASP A 503 16.55 20.54 -25.25
N PRO A 504 16.99 21.12 -26.39
CA PRO A 504 16.57 20.68 -27.72
C PRO A 504 17.07 19.27 -28.11
N ASN A 505 17.86 18.62 -27.26
CA ASN A 505 18.31 17.23 -27.44
C ASN A 505 17.41 16.23 -26.71
N LYS A 506 16.49 16.69 -25.85
CA LYS A 506 15.52 15.83 -25.17
C LYS A 506 14.22 15.73 -25.96
N LYS A 507 13.55 14.59 -25.82
CA LYS A 507 12.20 14.41 -26.36
C LYS A 507 11.17 15.17 -25.53
N THR A 508 10.25 15.79 -26.23
CA THR A 508 8.98 16.33 -25.74
C THR A 508 7.89 15.26 -25.79
N GLY A 509 6.68 15.59 -25.36
CA GLY A 509 5.51 14.73 -25.40
C GLY A 509 4.94 14.41 -24.01
N GLY A 510 3.62 14.24 -23.98
CA GLY A 510 2.85 13.81 -22.82
C GLY A 510 2.30 12.41 -22.99
N CYS A 511 1.69 11.89 -21.93
CA CYS A 511 1.04 10.58 -21.93
C CYS A 511 -0.25 10.60 -21.11
N ILE A 512 -1.07 9.55 -21.26
CA ILE A 512 -2.25 9.29 -20.45
C ILE A 512 -2.10 7.91 -19.79
N GLU A 513 -2.28 7.86 -18.48
CA GLU A 513 -2.33 6.61 -17.72
C GLU A 513 -3.74 6.40 -17.16
N VAL A 514 -4.26 5.18 -17.29
CA VAL A 514 -5.57 4.77 -16.75
C VAL A 514 -5.37 3.85 -15.56
N PHE A 515 -6.02 4.16 -14.44
CA PHE A 515 -5.95 3.38 -13.21
C PHE A 515 -7.34 2.95 -12.73
N LYS A 516 -7.38 1.90 -11.91
CA LYS A 516 -8.52 1.54 -11.05
C LYS A 516 -8.04 1.42 -9.61
N THR A 517 -8.86 1.85 -8.65
CA THR A 517 -8.58 1.67 -7.22
C THR A 517 -9.74 0.96 -6.53
N GLU A 518 -9.47 -0.21 -5.94
CA GLU A 518 -10.45 -0.99 -5.18
C GLU A 518 -9.78 -1.71 -4.00
N ASN A 519 -10.51 -1.96 -2.92
CA ASN A 519 -10.01 -2.72 -1.76
C ASN A 519 -8.67 -2.21 -1.17
N ASN A 520 -8.44 -0.89 -1.20
CA ASN A 520 -7.19 -0.24 -0.82
C ASN A 520 -5.97 -0.71 -1.63
N GLN A 521 -6.18 -1.01 -2.90
CA GLN A 521 -5.14 -1.27 -3.89
C GLN A 521 -5.48 -0.53 -5.17
N THR A 522 -4.46 -0.06 -5.88
CA THR A 522 -4.58 0.51 -7.22
C THR A 522 -3.90 -0.42 -8.21
N THR A 523 -4.38 -0.39 -9.45
CA THR A 523 -3.80 -1.08 -10.60
C THR A 523 -3.75 -0.10 -11.76
N MET A 524 -2.60 0.01 -12.43
CA MET A 524 -2.50 0.68 -13.72
C MET A 524 -3.03 -0.29 -14.78
N LEU A 525 -4.05 0.15 -15.54
CA LEU A 525 -4.75 -0.65 -16.54
C LEU A 525 -4.27 -0.36 -17.96
N GLN A 526 -3.78 0.85 -18.20
CA GLN A 526 -3.28 1.26 -19.51
C GLN A 526 -2.27 2.41 -19.37
N TYR A 527 -1.22 2.37 -20.18
CA TYR A 527 -0.39 3.52 -20.55
C TYR A 527 -0.63 3.84 -22.02
N LEU A 528 -0.73 5.12 -22.38
CA LEU A 528 -0.85 5.58 -23.76
C LEU A 528 -0.01 6.84 -24.00
N GLN A 529 0.73 6.87 -25.10
CA GLN A 529 1.51 8.01 -25.60
C GLN A 529 1.26 8.19 -27.10
N ASP A 530 1.36 9.42 -27.61
CA ASP A 530 1.46 9.60 -29.07
C ASP A 530 2.79 9.03 -29.59
N LYS A 531 2.80 8.45 -30.79
CA LYS A 531 3.98 7.74 -31.31
C LYS A 531 5.08 8.68 -31.81
N LYS A 532 4.76 9.96 -32.07
CA LYS A 532 5.73 10.95 -32.57
C LYS A 532 6.44 11.70 -31.44
N GLU A 533 5.89 11.64 -30.23
CA GLU A 533 6.36 12.32 -29.02
C GLU A 533 6.30 13.86 -29.19
N LEU A 534 5.14 14.35 -29.64
CA LEU A 534 4.91 15.76 -30.02
C LEU A 534 3.88 16.51 -29.16
N TYR A 535 2.99 15.81 -28.45
CA TYR A 535 1.81 16.44 -27.86
C TYR A 535 1.85 16.42 -26.32
N ASP A 536 1.94 17.58 -25.69
CA ASP A 536 1.90 17.72 -24.23
C ASP A 536 0.43 17.78 -23.74
N PHE A 537 0.04 16.96 -22.76
CA PHE A 537 -1.35 16.85 -22.30
C PHE A 537 -1.59 17.58 -20.97
N ASN A 538 -1.69 18.91 -21.04
CA ASN A 538 -1.89 19.80 -19.90
C ASN A 538 -3.15 19.50 -19.08
N HIS A 539 -4.24 19.08 -19.72
CA HIS A 539 -5.50 18.74 -19.07
C HIS A 539 -6.26 17.65 -19.84
N LEU A 540 -7.05 16.85 -19.12
CA LEU A 540 -8.06 15.99 -19.73
C LEU A 540 -9.41 16.12 -19.02
N MET A 541 -10.49 15.86 -19.76
CA MET A 541 -11.80 15.58 -19.20
C MET A 541 -12.34 14.27 -19.77
N VAL A 542 -13.08 13.51 -18.97
CA VAL A 542 -13.74 12.29 -19.41
C VAL A 542 -15.23 12.57 -19.50
N ASP A 543 -15.83 12.26 -20.65
CA ASP A 543 -17.22 12.57 -20.92
C ASP A 543 -18.08 11.32 -21.09
N GLY A 544 -19.07 11.22 -20.19
CA GLY A 544 -20.08 10.19 -20.17
C GLY A 544 -21.36 10.50 -20.96
N LYS A 545 -21.51 11.70 -21.56
CA LYS A 545 -22.79 12.18 -22.09
C LYS A 545 -23.23 11.52 -23.41
N ASP A 546 -22.34 11.40 -24.39
CA ASP A 546 -22.66 10.89 -25.73
C ASP A 546 -22.80 9.36 -25.77
N ALA A 547 -23.26 8.78 -26.88
CA ALA A 547 -23.32 7.33 -27.04
C ALA A 547 -21.90 6.69 -26.99
N THR A 548 -20.99 7.21 -27.81
CA THR A 548 -19.54 6.99 -27.69
C THR A 548 -19.01 7.85 -26.55
N LYS A 549 -18.26 7.27 -25.62
CA LYS A 549 -17.62 8.04 -24.54
C LYS A 549 -16.24 8.51 -25.00
N TYR A 550 -15.81 9.68 -24.55
CA TYR A 550 -14.54 10.27 -24.97
C TYR A 550 -13.72 10.75 -23.77
N VAL A 551 -12.41 10.65 -23.89
CA VAL A 551 -11.48 11.53 -23.17
C VAL A 551 -11.15 12.68 -24.11
N TYR A 552 -11.47 13.90 -23.71
CA TYR A 552 -11.04 15.13 -24.39
C TYR A 552 -9.81 15.69 -23.70
N ILE A 553 -8.91 16.28 -24.48
CA ILE A 553 -7.58 16.72 -24.07
C ILE A 553 -7.42 18.21 -24.42
N ALA A 554 -6.75 18.95 -23.55
CA ALA A 554 -6.20 20.29 -23.80
C ALA A 554 -4.70 20.23 -23.54
N GLY A 555 -3.90 20.84 -24.41
CA GLY A 555 -2.46 20.61 -24.43
C GLY A 555 -1.66 21.64 -25.20
N HIS A 556 -0.53 21.18 -25.73
CA HIS A 556 0.34 21.92 -26.65
C HIS A 556 0.84 20.96 -27.75
N SER A 557 1.03 21.47 -28.96
CA SER A 557 1.65 20.79 -30.10
C SER A 557 2.73 21.68 -30.71
N THR A 558 3.50 21.17 -31.68
CA THR A 558 4.49 21.98 -32.41
C THR A 558 3.91 23.19 -33.15
N ASN A 559 2.58 23.24 -33.33
CA ASN A 559 1.87 24.36 -33.95
C ASN A 559 1.32 25.36 -32.91
N GLY A 560 1.70 25.21 -31.64
CA GLY A 560 1.19 25.97 -30.51
C GLY A 560 0.03 25.25 -29.84
N GLY A 561 -1.13 25.90 -29.81
CA GLY A 561 -2.26 25.37 -29.06
C GLY A 561 -2.88 24.12 -29.68
N MET A 562 -3.32 23.16 -28.87
CA MET A 562 -4.09 22.00 -29.34
C MET A 562 -5.21 21.56 -28.38
N MET A 563 -6.24 20.98 -28.98
CA MET A 563 -7.16 20.08 -28.30
C MET A 563 -7.14 18.70 -28.95
N GLY A 564 -7.55 17.67 -28.20
CA GLY A 564 -7.65 16.32 -28.74
C GLY A 564 -8.83 15.54 -28.20
N ARG A 565 -9.13 14.39 -28.82
CA ARG A 565 -9.99 13.36 -28.23
C ARG A 565 -9.54 11.96 -28.57
N ILE A 566 -9.86 11.03 -27.68
CA ILE A 566 -9.77 9.59 -27.92
C ILE A 566 -11.03 8.92 -27.34
N ALA A 567 -11.58 7.94 -28.06
CA ALA A 567 -12.78 7.23 -27.62
C ALA A 567 -12.44 6.28 -26.45
N LEU A 568 -13.45 5.91 -25.66
CA LEU A 568 -13.35 4.80 -24.72
C LEU A 568 -13.95 3.52 -25.32
N ASP A 569 -13.35 2.38 -25.00
CA ASP A 569 -13.89 1.05 -25.31
C ASP A 569 -15.03 0.66 -24.33
N SER A 570 -15.57 -0.56 -24.49
CA SER A 570 -16.61 -1.11 -23.62
C SER A 570 -16.14 -1.38 -22.18
N ASN A 571 -14.83 -1.55 -21.96
CA ASN A 571 -14.23 -1.69 -20.64
C ASN A 571 -13.97 -0.34 -19.97
N GLY A 572 -14.01 0.78 -20.72
CA GLY A 572 -13.61 2.11 -20.28
C GLY A 572 -12.11 2.37 -20.37
N LEU A 573 -11.37 1.64 -21.20
CA LEU A 573 -9.99 1.96 -21.58
C LEU A 573 -9.99 2.88 -22.80
N LEU A 574 -8.86 3.56 -23.07
CA LEU A 574 -8.68 4.37 -24.27
C LEU A 574 -8.67 3.43 -25.48
N ASN A 575 -9.63 3.59 -26.39
CA ASN A 575 -9.75 2.75 -27.57
C ASN A 575 -8.64 3.10 -28.57
N THR A 576 -7.77 2.13 -28.87
CA THR A 576 -6.63 2.27 -29.77
C THR A 576 -6.83 1.63 -31.15
N GLU A 577 -8.06 1.22 -31.48
CA GLU A 577 -8.40 0.65 -32.80
C GLU A 577 -8.23 1.70 -33.91
N VAL A 578 -7.40 1.38 -34.89
CA VAL A 578 -7.36 2.09 -36.18
C VAL A 578 -8.59 1.70 -36.99
N LYS A 579 -9.24 2.67 -37.64
CA LYS A 579 -10.46 2.45 -38.42
C LYS A 579 -10.23 2.77 -39.89
N ASP A 580 -10.48 1.79 -40.75
CA ASP A 580 -10.53 2.01 -42.19
C ASP A 580 -11.82 2.78 -42.52
N ILE A 581 -11.69 3.95 -43.15
CA ILE A 581 -12.80 4.79 -43.61
C ILE A 581 -13.18 4.42 -45.04
N ASP A 582 -12.17 4.15 -45.88
CA ASP A 582 -12.25 3.64 -47.24
C ASP A 582 -10.98 2.84 -47.59
N GLU A 583 -10.86 2.35 -48.84
CA GLU A 583 -9.73 1.53 -49.31
C GLU A 583 -8.35 2.22 -49.24
N THR A 584 -8.31 3.54 -49.01
CA THR A 584 -7.09 4.36 -48.98
C THR A 584 -6.92 5.21 -47.72
N THR A 585 -7.97 5.36 -46.91
CA THR A 585 -8.01 6.30 -45.79
C THR A 585 -8.21 5.55 -44.47
N THR A 586 -7.21 5.61 -43.59
CA THR A 586 -7.29 5.09 -42.22
C THR A 586 -7.36 6.24 -41.20
N LEU A 587 -8.11 6.05 -40.13
CA LEU A 587 -8.23 6.97 -39.01
C LEU A 587 -7.61 6.33 -37.77
N ASN A 588 -6.48 6.87 -37.32
CA ASN A 588 -5.84 6.49 -36.07
C ASN A 588 -6.65 7.02 -34.85
N PRO A 589 -6.53 6.38 -33.67
CA PRO A 589 -7.46 6.57 -32.55
C PRO A 589 -7.41 7.94 -31.86
N LEU A 590 -6.24 8.61 -31.83
CA LEU A 590 -6.08 9.91 -31.20
C LEU A 590 -6.37 11.02 -32.21
N THR A 591 -7.53 11.65 -32.10
CA THR A 591 -7.87 12.81 -32.94
C THR A 591 -7.23 14.07 -32.36
N ILE A 592 -6.43 14.77 -33.15
CA ILE A 592 -5.83 16.07 -32.82
C ILE A 592 -6.52 17.17 -33.62
N VAL A 593 -6.75 18.32 -32.98
CA VAL A 593 -7.18 19.57 -33.59
C VAL A 593 -6.29 20.68 -33.04
N ASP A 594 -5.32 21.11 -33.85
CA ASP A 594 -4.52 22.29 -33.55
C ASP A 594 -5.38 23.55 -33.57
N TRP A 595 -4.98 24.55 -32.79
CA TRP A 595 -5.61 25.86 -32.75
C TRP A 595 -5.16 26.69 -33.96
N GLU A 596 -5.99 26.77 -34.99
CA GLU A 596 -5.71 27.53 -36.22
C GLU A 596 -5.44 29.03 -35.94
N HIS A 597 -4.20 29.53 -36.13
CA HIS A 597 -3.88 30.95 -36.40
C HIS A 597 -2.45 31.20 -36.92
N GLU A 598 -2.29 32.25 -37.75
CA GLU A 598 -0.98 32.86 -38.02
C GLU A 598 -0.48 33.66 -36.80
N GLY A 599 0.82 33.59 -36.50
CA GLY A 599 1.48 34.47 -35.51
C GLY A 599 1.26 34.11 -34.04
N LEU A 600 0.75 32.92 -33.73
CA LEU A 600 0.47 32.44 -32.37
C LEU A 600 1.08 31.05 -32.06
N GLU A 601 2.28 30.78 -32.61
CA GLU A 601 3.15 29.60 -32.38
C GLU A 601 3.61 29.44 -30.90
N GLN A 602 2.99 30.15 -29.96
CA GLN A 602 3.34 30.29 -28.54
C GLN A 602 2.06 30.31 -27.66
N SER A 603 1.09 29.45 -27.97
CA SER A 603 -0.17 29.30 -27.22
C SER A 603 -0.28 27.91 -26.60
N ASP A 604 -0.87 27.84 -25.40
CA ASP A 604 -1.16 26.59 -24.69
C ASP A 604 -2.63 26.53 -24.28
N GLU A 605 -3.23 25.34 -24.33
CA GLU A 605 -4.55 25.04 -23.79
C GLU A 605 -4.39 24.55 -22.36
N ASN A 606 -5.00 25.31 -21.45
CA ASN A 606 -4.86 25.16 -20.02
C ASN A 606 -5.97 24.24 -19.45
N CYS A 607 -7.18 24.30 -20.00
CA CYS A 607 -8.37 23.65 -19.44
C CYS A 607 -9.38 23.33 -20.55
N ILE A 608 -10.03 22.16 -20.47
CA ILE A 608 -11.16 21.77 -21.33
C ILE A 608 -12.32 21.25 -20.48
N VAL A 609 -13.54 21.72 -20.77
CA VAL A 609 -14.79 21.33 -20.08
C VAL A 609 -15.95 21.28 -21.07
N ARG A 610 -17.02 20.51 -20.79
CA ARG A 610 -18.20 20.40 -21.67
C ARG A 610 -19.49 20.86 -21.04
N ASP A 611 -20.16 21.81 -21.68
CA ASP A 611 -21.55 22.18 -21.40
C ASP A 611 -22.44 21.91 -22.63
N GLY A 612 -23.56 21.20 -22.46
CA GLY A 612 -24.37 20.72 -23.58
C GLY A 612 -23.52 20.03 -24.66
N ASN A 613 -23.56 20.54 -25.89
CA ASN A 613 -22.74 20.12 -27.03
C ASN A 613 -21.50 21.01 -27.26
N LYS A 614 -21.16 21.91 -26.33
CA LYS A 614 -20.03 22.83 -26.43
C LYS A 614 -18.86 22.36 -25.56
N LEU A 615 -17.71 22.14 -26.19
CA LEU A 615 -16.42 22.06 -25.49
C LEU A 615 -15.89 23.47 -25.32
N MET A 616 -15.70 23.91 -24.09
CA MET A 616 -15.12 25.21 -23.75
C MET A 616 -13.68 24.99 -23.31
N VAL A 617 -12.76 25.72 -23.94
CA VAL A 617 -11.32 25.58 -23.76
C VAL A 617 -10.73 26.91 -23.33
N ALA A 618 -9.88 26.91 -22.29
CA ALA A 618 -9.14 28.10 -21.87
C ALA A 618 -7.70 28.02 -22.39
N THR A 619 -7.20 29.12 -22.97
CA THR A 619 -5.91 29.19 -23.66
C THR A 619 -5.05 30.36 -23.18
N ALA A 620 -3.78 30.38 -23.59
CA ALA A 620 -2.89 31.51 -23.37
C ALA A 620 -3.41 32.86 -23.93
N ARG A 621 -4.40 32.86 -24.83
CA ARG A 621 -4.99 34.06 -25.46
C ARG A 621 -6.47 34.31 -25.15
N GLY A 622 -7.21 33.33 -24.61
CA GLY A 622 -8.61 33.51 -24.26
C GLY A 622 -9.41 32.22 -24.18
N TYR A 623 -10.66 32.27 -24.62
CA TYR A 623 -11.56 31.12 -24.63
C TYR A 623 -11.87 30.66 -26.05
N GLY A 624 -11.81 29.36 -26.28
CA GLY A 624 -12.34 28.69 -27.47
C GLY A 624 -13.60 27.92 -27.13
N VAL A 625 -14.52 27.85 -28.08
CA VAL A 625 -15.70 27.00 -27.97
C VAL A 625 -15.84 26.19 -29.24
N TYR A 626 -15.90 24.86 -29.09
CA TYR A 626 -15.99 23.90 -30.18
C TYR A 626 -17.28 23.05 -30.06
N ASP A 627 -17.79 22.53 -31.17
CA ASP A 627 -18.83 21.49 -31.11
C ASP A 627 -18.22 20.16 -30.65
N ALA A 628 -18.82 19.52 -29.66
CA ALA A 628 -18.28 18.32 -29.03
C ALA A 628 -18.29 17.08 -29.95
N ASN A 629 -19.15 17.07 -30.98
CA ASN A 629 -19.32 15.98 -31.92
C ASN A 629 -18.36 16.12 -33.09
N THR A 630 -18.35 17.29 -33.74
CA THR A 630 -17.57 17.54 -34.97
C THR A 630 -16.16 18.06 -34.71
N LEU A 631 -15.90 18.62 -33.52
CA LEU A 631 -14.70 19.38 -33.17
C LEU A 631 -14.50 20.67 -34.00
N ASP A 632 -15.56 21.18 -34.65
CA ASP A 632 -15.50 22.46 -35.33
C ASP A 632 -15.46 23.61 -34.32
N LEU A 633 -14.60 24.60 -34.56
CA LEU A 633 -14.57 25.84 -33.78
C LEU A 633 -15.86 26.63 -34.01
N ILE A 634 -16.71 26.74 -32.99
CA ILE A 634 -17.91 27.59 -32.97
C ILE A 634 -17.51 29.07 -32.86
N GLY A 635 -16.44 29.35 -32.11
CA GLY A 635 -15.84 30.68 -32.03
C GLY A 635 -14.85 30.85 -30.89
N LYS A 636 -14.20 32.02 -30.86
CA LYS A 636 -13.21 32.40 -29.86
C LYS A 636 -13.52 33.76 -29.21
N LYS A 637 -13.00 33.99 -28.02
CA LYS A 637 -13.07 35.25 -27.27
C LYS A 637 -11.73 35.51 -26.60
N GLU A 638 -11.02 36.53 -27.07
CA GLU A 638 -9.75 36.95 -26.48
C GLU A 638 -9.98 37.56 -25.09
N THR A 639 -9.01 37.34 -24.19
CA THR A 639 -8.96 37.97 -22.86
C THR A 639 -7.71 38.83 -22.73
N PRO A 640 -7.70 39.86 -21.84
CA PRO A 640 -6.55 40.76 -21.70
C PRO A 640 -5.22 40.09 -21.33
N GLY A 641 -5.25 38.84 -20.86
CA GLY A 641 -4.13 37.95 -20.59
C GLY A 641 -4.57 36.49 -20.58
N LYS A 642 -3.67 35.57 -20.23
CA LYS A 642 -3.90 34.11 -20.25
C LYS A 642 -5.21 33.71 -19.56
N ALA A 643 -6.05 32.90 -20.21
CA ALA A 643 -7.18 32.23 -19.58
C ALA A 643 -6.70 30.92 -18.96
N LYS A 644 -6.86 30.77 -17.63
CA LYS A 644 -6.24 29.67 -16.88
C LYS A 644 -7.20 28.51 -16.62
N HIS A 645 -8.43 28.79 -16.22
CA HIS A 645 -9.32 27.74 -15.73
C HIS A 645 -10.80 28.01 -16.00
N ILE A 646 -11.58 26.93 -16.17
CA ILE A 646 -13.04 26.95 -16.25
C ILE A 646 -13.58 25.87 -15.30
N ALA A 647 -14.47 26.24 -14.38
CA ALA A 647 -15.17 25.31 -13.50
C ALA A 647 -16.68 25.35 -13.77
N LEU A 648 -17.33 24.20 -13.68
CA LEU A 648 -18.78 24.06 -13.84
C LEU A 648 -19.39 23.44 -12.59
N ASN A 649 -20.63 23.82 -12.30
CA ASN A 649 -21.54 23.03 -11.46
C ASN A 649 -22.95 23.04 -12.08
N ASN A 650 -23.94 22.52 -11.36
CA ASN A 650 -25.32 22.41 -11.86
C ASN A 650 -26.05 23.75 -12.06
N GLN A 651 -25.40 24.91 -11.84
CA GLN A 651 -26.00 26.24 -11.92
C GLN A 651 -25.14 27.26 -12.69
N TYR A 652 -23.81 27.14 -12.62
CA TYR A 652 -22.89 28.15 -13.13
C TYR A 652 -21.72 27.56 -13.93
N ILE A 653 -21.27 28.34 -14.91
CA ILE A 653 -19.93 28.27 -15.50
C ILE A 653 -19.15 29.42 -14.88
N VAL A 654 -17.99 29.16 -14.28
CA VAL A 654 -17.07 30.19 -13.80
C VAL A 654 -15.76 30.07 -14.56
N THR A 655 -15.30 31.16 -15.15
CA THR A 655 -14.00 31.23 -15.85
C THR A 655 -13.02 32.10 -15.07
N LEU A 656 -11.71 31.85 -15.20
CA LEU A 656 -10.62 32.68 -14.70
C LEU A 656 -9.70 33.09 -15.86
N HIS A 657 -9.40 34.38 -15.98
CA HIS A 657 -8.33 34.90 -16.85
C HIS A 657 -7.50 35.98 -16.13
N TYR A 658 -6.30 36.25 -16.66
CA TYR A 658 -5.45 37.34 -16.21
C TYR A 658 -5.85 38.66 -16.87
N ASN A 659 -5.70 39.76 -16.13
CA ASN A 659 -6.13 41.09 -16.55
C ASN A 659 -5.14 41.80 -17.49
N ASN A 660 -3.95 41.23 -17.72
CA ASN A 660 -2.93 41.73 -18.63
C ASN A 660 -2.11 40.54 -19.17
N GLU A 661 -1.43 40.73 -20.31
CA GLU A 661 -0.43 39.81 -20.81
C GLU A 661 0.71 39.59 -19.79
N VAL A 662 1.23 38.37 -19.77
CA VAL A 662 2.34 37.96 -18.89
C VAL A 662 3.66 38.30 -19.58
N LYS A 663 4.57 38.99 -18.88
CA LYS A 663 5.92 39.27 -19.40
C LYS A 663 6.98 38.33 -18.86
N SER A 664 6.73 37.72 -17.70
CA SER A 664 7.56 36.68 -17.10
C SER A 664 6.76 35.89 -16.07
N ASP A 665 7.10 34.62 -15.88
CA ASP A 665 6.31 33.68 -15.08
C ASP A 665 6.32 34.01 -13.57
N ASN A 666 7.39 34.66 -13.11
CA ASN A 666 7.52 35.15 -11.74
C ASN A 666 6.74 36.45 -11.45
N GLU A 667 6.17 37.11 -12.47
CA GLU A 667 5.44 38.37 -12.30
C GLU A 667 4.13 38.15 -11.52
N ALA A 668 3.77 39.13 -10.68
CA ALA A 668 2.49 39.14 -9.98
C ALA A 668 1.40 39.77 -10.87
N VAL A 669 0.49 38.95 -11.38
CA VAL A 669 -0.66 39.41 -12.19
C VAL A 669 -1.90 39.59 -11.32
N SER A 670 -2.88 40.37 -11.78
CA SER A 670 -4.25 40.31 -11.26
C SER A 670 -5.12 39.50 -12.21
N GLY A 671 -6.17 38.88 -11.69
CA GLY A 671 -7.11 38.08 -12.47
C GLY A 671 -8.55 38.53 -12.31
N THR A 672 -9.41 37.96 -13.13
CA THR A 672 -10.86 38.19 -13.11
C THR A 672 -11.58 36.86 -13.21
N LEU A 673 -12.52 36.63 -12.28
CA LEU A 673 -13.53 35.59 -12.40
C LEU A 673 -14.74 36.15 -13.15
N GLN A 674 -15.24 35.41 -14.14
CA GLN A 674 -16.53 35.68 -14.77
C GLN A 674 -17.50 34.54 -14.44
N VAL A 675 -18.67 34.88 -13.91
CA VAL A 675 -19.73 33.94 -13.54
C VAL A 675 -20.85 34.04 -14.56
N PHE A 676 -21.15 32.94 -15.24
CA PHE A 676 -22.25 32.79 -16.18
C PHE A 676 -23.22 31.72 -15.67
N PRO A 677 -24.52 31.79 -15.99
CA PRO A 677 -25.43 30.65 -15.83
C PRO A 677 -24.95 29.45 -16.64
N LEU A 678 -25.23 28.23 -16.17
CA LEU A 678 -25.07 27.02 -16.98
C LEU A 678 -25.95 27.11 -18.24
N GLY A 679 -25.43 26.65 -19.38
CA GLY A 679 -26.02 26.80 -20.71
C GLY A 679 -25.70 28.13 -21.42
N ALA A 680 -25.01 29.07 -20.77
CA ALA A 680 -24.68 30.35 -21.37
C ALA A 680 -23.56 30.25 -22.42
N ASP A 681 -23.67 31.03 -23.50
CA ASP A 681 -22.61 31.17 -24.48
C ASP A 681 -21.52 32.12 -23.98
N ILE A 682 -20.44 31.60 -23.37
CA ILE A 682 -19.39 32.42 -22.75
C ILE A 682 -18.70 33.39 -23.73
N LEU A 683 -18.78 33.12 -25.04
CA LEU A 683 -18.29 34.00 -26.10
C LEU A 683 -19.05 35.33 -26.13
N THR A 684 -20.38 35.26 -26.23
CA THR A 684 -21.25 36.44 -26.49
C THR A 684 -22.00 36.94 -25.26
N ALA A 685 -22.22 36.09 -24.25
CA ALA A 685 -22.95 36.45 -23.05
C ALA A 685 -22.20 37.51 -22.22
N THR A 686 -22.97 38.40 -21.60
CA THR A 686 -22.48 39.22 -20.48
C THR A 686 -22.43 38.33 -19.24
N PRO A 687 -21.31 38.29 -18.47
CA PRO A 687 -21.28 37.57 -17.21
C PRO A 687 -22.39 38.08 -16.28
N ALA A 688 -23.12 37.17 -15.64
CA ALA A 688 -24.04 37.53 -14.57
C ALA A 688 -23.30 38.21 -13.40
N LYS A 689 -21.99 37.92 -13.26
CA LYS A 689 -21.10 38.64 -12.37
C LYS A 689 -19.63 38.60 -12.79
N THR A 690 -18.90 39.63 -12.37
CA THR A 690 -17.44 39.72 -12.46
C THR A 690 -16.86 39.89 -11.05
N ILE A 691 -15.80 39.17 -10.69
CA ILE A 691 -15.13 39.24 -9.38
C ILE A 691 -13.62 39.40 -9.59
N ASN A 692 -13.03 40.43 -8.98
CA ASN A 692 -11.60 40.73 -9.14
C ASN A 692 -10.74 39.87 -8.20
N VAL A 693 -9.74 39.18 -8.77
CA VAL A 693 -8.71 38.44 -8.02
C VAL A 693 -7.47 39.32 -7.92
N SER A 694 -7.21 39.87 -6.74
CA SER A 694 -6.31 41.02 -6.54
C SER A 694 -4.83 40.76 -6.89
N SER A 695 -4.34 39.53 -6.78
CA SER A 695 -2.97 39.14 -7.10
C SER A 695 -2.81 37.62 -7.18
N ILE A 696 -2.13 37.13 -8.21
CA ILE A 696 -1.69 35.75 -8.45
C ILE A 696 -0.18 35.83 -8.71
N ALA A 697 0.63 35.12 -7.93
CA ALA A 697 2.08 35.17 -8.08
C ALA A 697 2.75 33.92 -7.45
N PRO A 698 3.71 33.26 -8.14
CA PRO A 698 3.99 33.40 -9.58
C PRO A 698 2.77 33.00 -10.43
N ASN A 699 2.80 33.30 -11.73
CA ASN A 699 1.65 33.19 -12.63
C ASN A 699 1.73 32.00 -13.62
N ASP A 700 2.87 31.29 -13.63
CA ASP A 700 3.07 29.93 -14.15
C ASP A 700 2.11 28.89 -13.55
N GLY A 701 1.80 29.02 -12.25
CA GLY A 701 1.09 28.03 -11.46
C GLY A 701 -0.26 27.55 -12.03
N LYS A 702 -0.75 26.43 -11.51
CA LYS A 702 -1.98 25.79 -12.05
C LYS A 702 -3.24 26.64 -11.93
N ASN A 703 -3.31 27.51 -10.91
CA ASN A 703 -4.38 28.46 -10.66
C ASN A 703 -5.83 27.95 -10.89
N THR A 704 -6.08 26.69 -10.47
CA THR A 704 -7.42 26.08 -10.52
C THR A 704 -8.45 26.88 -9.71
N ILE A 705 -9.72 26.75 -10.12
CA ILE A 705 -10.87 27.25 -9.38
C ILE A 705 -11.91 26.16 -9.14
N ALA A 706 -12.66 26.25 -8.03
CA ALA A 706 -13.74 25.32 -7.66
C ALA A 706 -14.97 26.07 -7.14
N ILE A 707 -16.18 25.53 -7.34
CA ILE A 707 -17.46 26.19 -7.00
C ILE A 707 -18.25 25.38 -5.96
N ASP A 708 -18.13 25.74 -4.68
CA ASP A 708 -18.76 25.09 -3.53
C ASP A 708 -20.02 25.85 -3.08
N GLY A 709 -21.12 25.61 -3.80
CA GLY A 709 -22.38 26.34 -3.61
C GLY A 709 -22.22 27.83 -3.93
N ASN A 710 -22.26 28.67 -2.89
CA ASN A 710 -22.06 30.12 -2.99
C ASN A 710 -20.60 30.56 -2.77
N HIS A 711 -19.65 29.62 -2.64
CA HIS A 711 -18.22 29.93 -2.53
C HIS A 711 -17.46 29.56 -3.80
N ILE A 712 -16.56 30.44 -4.26
CA ILE A 712 -15.60 30.16 -5.32
C ILE A 712 -14.22 30.10 -4.70
N TYR A 713 -13.59 28.92 -4.72
CA TYR A 713 -12.20 28.76 -4.29
C TYR A 713 -11.25 29.04 -5.46
N VAL A 714 -10.16 29.76 -5.21
CA VAL A 714 -9.19 30.19 -6.22
C VAL A 714 -7.77 29.93 -5.73
N CYS A 715 -7.04 29.08 -6.45
CA CYS A 715 -5.61 28.85 -6.25
C CYS A 715 -4.80 30.02 -6.82
N ARG A 716 -4.01 30.71 -5.99
CA ARG A 716 -3.26 31.93 -6.37
C ARG A 716 -1.74 31.75 -6.20
N SER A 717 -1.26 30.52 -6.41
CA SER A 717 0.15 30.15 -6.31
C SER A 717 0.73 30.44 -4.91
N ALA A 718 1.79 31.26 -4.79
CA ALA A 718 2.37 31.63 -3.50
C ALA A 718 1.46 32.54 -2.65
N LYS A 719 0.41 33.14 -3.24
CA LYS A 719 -0.64 33.89 -2.51
C LYS A 719 -1.71 32.99 -1.88
N GLY A 720 -1.57 31.66 -2.00
CA GLY A 720 -2.42 30.69 -1.32
C GLY A 720 -3.76 30.43 -1.99
N LEU A 721 -4.68 29.82 -1.25
CA LEU A 721 -6.06 29.55 -1.62
C LEU A 721 -6.96 30.66 -1.08
N SER A 722 -7.74 31.30 -1.94
CA SER A 722 -8.75 32.29 -1.53
C SER A 722 -10.15 31.76 -1.74
N CYS A 723 -11.08 32.19 -0.88
CA CYS A 723 -12.51 31.99 -1.07
C CYS A 723 -13.18 33.31 -1.39
N TYR A 724 -13.98 33.34 -2.46
CA TYR A 724 -14.83 34.47 -2.83
C TYR A 724 -16.30 34.08 -2.65
N ASP A 725 -17.08 34.97 -2.05
CA ASP A 725 -18.52 34.81 -1.93
C ASP A 725 -19.18 35.20 -3.27
N LEU A 726 -19.89 34.27 -3.91
CA LEU A 726 -20.47 34.44 -5.24
C LEU A 726 -21.54 35.54 -5.24
N THR A 727 -22.35 35.64 -4.18
CA THR A 727 -23.43 36.65 -4.03
C THR A 727 -22.92 38.08 -3.92
N THR A 728 -21.87 38.35 -3.13
CA THR A 728 -21.33 39.69 -2.82
C THR A 728 -20.06 40.04 -3.61
N GLY A 729 -19.30 39.04 -4.05
CA GLY A 729 -18.07 39.19 -4.85
C GLY A 729 -16.85 39.55 -4.01
N LYS A 730 -16.93 39.42 -2.69
CA LYS A 730 -15.84 39.74 -1.77
C LYS A 730 -14.98 38.51 -1.49
N GLU A 731 -13.67 38.70 -1.36
CA GLU A 731 -12.78 37.71 -0.75
C GLU A 731 -13.20 37.54 0.73
N VAL A 732 -13.64 36.34 1.09
CA VAL A 732 -14.13 35.99 2.44
C VAL A 732 -12.94 35.64 3.34
N TRP A 733 -12.01 34.85 2.81
CA TRP A 733 -10.80 34.42 3.50
C TRP A 733 -9.69 34.02 2.54
N ASN A 734 -8.47 34.01 3.06
CA ASN A 734 -7.27 33.51 2.41
C ASN A 734 -6.56 32.50 3.33
N TRP A 735 -6.07 31.40 2.75
CA TRP A 735 -5.23 30.42 3.42
C TRP A 735 -3.94 30.21 2.61
N GLY A 736 -2.78 30.35 3.24
CA GLY A 736 -1.47 30.13 2.61
C GLY A 736 -0.63 29.11 3.36
N ALA A 737 0.29 28.45 2.65
CA ALA A 737 1.31 27.61 3.28
C ALA A 737 2.20 28.47 4.22
N PRO A 738 2.64 27.92 5.38
CA PRO A 738 3.61 28.60 6.23
C PRO A 738 4.87 29.00 5.46
N LEU A 739 5.50 30.09 5.89
CA LEU A 739 6.76 30.54 5.31
C LEU A 739 7.91 29.63 5.76
N THR A 740 8.94 29.54 4.91
CA THR A 740 10.23 28.93 5.26
C THR A 740 10.97 29.88 6.21
N ALA A 741 11.53 29.34 7.30
CA ALA A 741 12.05 30.16 8.40
C ALA A 741 13.10 31.20 7.98
N ASN A 742 14.00 30.82 7.06
CA ASN A 742 15.12 31.67 6.65
C ASN A 742 14.78 32.55 5.45
N THR A 743 14.29 31.96 4.35
CA THR A 743 14.03 32.69 3.09
C THR A 743 12.75 33.52 3.12
N LYS A 744 11.84 33.26 4.07
CA LYS A 744 10.47 33.84 4.15
C LYS A 744 9.59 33.57 2.91
N VAL A 745 9.98 32.63 2.05
CA VAL A 745 9.19 32.13 0.91
C VAL A 745 8.18 31.08 1.40
N PRO A 746 6.92 31.05 0.93
CA PRO A 746 5.96 29.99 1.26
C PRO A 746 6.52 28.60 0.97
N GLN A 747 6.25 27.63 1.85
CA GLN A 747 6.76 26.25 1.73
C GLN A 747 6.10 25.42 0.60
N GLY A 748 5.32 26.04 -0.28
CA GLY A 748 4.60 25.44 -1.40
C GLY A 748 3.50 26.36 -1.93
N TYR A 749 3.07 26.15 -3.17
CA TYR A 749 2.15 27.02 -3.89
C TYR A 749 0.78 26.35 -4.07
N ALA A 750 -0.31 27.10 -3.93
CA ALA A 750 -1.66 26.62 -4.16
C ALA A 750 -1.88 26.39 -5.67
N ASN A 751 -2.05 25.12 -6.06
CA ASN A 751 -2.14 24.69 -7.45
C ASN A 751 -3.53 24.12 -7.79
N GLY A 752 -3.91 23.02 -7.13
CA GLY A 752 -5.16 22.27 -7.35
C GLY A 752 -6.08 22.31 -6.14
N VAL A 753 -7.38 22.57 -6.30
CA VAL A 753 -8.36 22.56 -5.19
C VAL A 753 -9.64 21.79 -5.52
N THR A 754 -10.02 20.86 -4.65
CA THR A 754 -11.31 20.14 -4.67
C THR A 754 -11.93 20.11 -3.27
N TYR A 755 -13.17 19.65 -3.12
CA TYR A 755 -13.84 19.59 -1.81
C TYR A 755 -14.81 18.41 -1.69
N ASP A 756 -15.16 18.05 -0.44
CA ASP A 756 -16.33 17.25 -0.10
C ASP A 756 -17.29 18.05 0.82
N ALA A 757 -18.28 17.39 1.42
CA ALA A 757 -19.25 18.03 2.32
C ALA A 757 -18.63 18.68 3.58
N ASN A 758 -17.42 18.27 3.98
CA ASN A 758 -16.76 18.64 5.23
C ASN A 758 -15.39 19.32 5.01
N TYR A 759 -14.67 18.95 3.96
CA TYR A 759 -13.27 19.31 3.79
C TYR A 759 -12.97 19.92 2.42
N ILE A 760 -12.01 20.83 2.40
CA ILE A 760 -11.33 21.32 1.19
C ILE A 760 -9.98 20.62 1.12
N TYR A 761 -9.66 20.07 -0.05
CA TYR A 761 -8.41 19.37 -0.35
C TYR A 761 -7.61 20.22 -1.33
N LEU A 762 -6.38 20.56 -0.95
CA LEU A 762 -5.52 21.49 -1.68
C LEU A 762 -4.19 20.80 -2.02
N ALA A 763 -3.91 20.66 -3.30
CA ALA A 763 -2.58 20.34 -3.83
C ALA A 763 -1.73 21.61 -3.76
N CYS A 764 -0.73 21.61 -2.86
CA CYS A 764 0.02 22.79 -2.44
C CYS A 764 1.52 22.68 -2.79
N GLY A 765 1.87 22.25 -4.00
CA GLY A 765 3.25 22.14 -4.47
C GLY A 765 4.12 21.26 -3.55
N SER A 766 5.33 21.70 -3.21
CA SER A 766 6.24 21.02 -2.27
C SER A 766 5.78 21.02 -0.81
N TYR A 767 4.72 21.77 -0.47
CA TYR A 767 4.00 21.59 0.79
C TYR A 767 3.12 20.34 0.75
N GLY A 768 2.77 19.82 -0.43
CA GLY A 768 2.03 18.58 -0.62
C GLY A 768 0.51 18.73 -0.48
N LEU A 769 -0.17 17.66 -0.09
CA LEU A 769 -1.61 17.65 0.14
C LEU A 769 -1.93 18.33 1.49
N VAL A 770 -2.87 19.27 1.46
CA VAL A 770 -3.44 19.92 2.65
C VAL A 770 -4.93 19.65 2.72
N VAL A 771 -5.44 19.37 3.91
CA VAL A 771 -6.88 19.22 4.17
C VAL A 771 -7.33 20.26 5.18
N LEU A 772 -8.34 21.04 4.81
CA LEU A 772 -8.94 22.11 5.62
C LEU A 772 -10.38 21.73 5.97
N ASP A 773 -10.77 21.82 7.24
CA ASP A 773 -12.17 21.67 7.68
C ASP A 773 -12.93 22.95 7.36
N LYS A 774 -13.82 22.90 6.35
CA LYS A 774 -14.54 24.09 5.88
C LYS A 774 -15.69 24.49 6.81
N ASN A 775 -16.03 23.62 7.76
CA ASN A 775 -17.06 23.83 8.77
C ASN A 775 -16.49 24.33 10.10
N LYS A 776 -15.16 24.47 10.22
CA LYS A 776 -14.48 25.03 11.41
C LYS A 776 -13.56 26.18 11.02
N MET A 777 -13.84 27.36 11.57
CA MET A 777 -13.09 28.59 11.29
C MET A 777 -12.25 29.00 12.50
N GLU A 778 -10.99 29.35 12.27
CA GLU A 778 -10.07 29.91 13.26
C GLU A 778 -9.40 31.15 12.66
N ASN A 779 -9.39 32.27 13.38
CA ASN A 779 -8.87 33.55 12.88
C ASN A 779 -9.43 33.95 11.49
N GLY A 780 -10.73 33.68 11.26
CA GLY A 780 -11.45 34.02 10.03
C GLY A 780 -11.19 33.12 8.82
N LYS A 781 -10.46 32.01 8.96
CA LYS A 781 -10.13 31.07 7.86
C LYS A 781 -10.36 29.61 8.29
N PRO A 782 -10.55 28.66 7.35
CA PRO A 782 -10.80 27.26 7.71
C PRO A 782 -9.60 26.60 8.40
N VAL A 783 -9.88 25.72 9.36
CA VAL A 783 -8.88 25.03 10.19
C VAL A 783 -8.17 23.95 9.38
N LYS A 784 -6.83 23.98 9.35
CA LYS A 784 -6.02 22.91 8.76
C LYS A 784 -6.02 21.68 9.66
N VAL A 785 -6.72 20.62 9.25
CA VAL A 785 -6.85 19.37 10.02
C VAL A 785 -5.67 18.41 9.82
N VAL A 786 -5.14 18.29 8.60
CA VAL A 786 -3.98 17.43 8.31
C VAL A 786 -3.23 17.90 7.06
N LYS A 787 -1.96 17.47 6.95
CA LYS A 787 -1.07 17.71 5.82
C LYS A 787 -0.24 16.46 5.53
N LYS A 788 -0.06 16.10 4.26
CA LYS A 788 0.97 15.14 3.80
C LYS A 788 1.95 15.88 2.88
N ARG A 789 3.21 16.03 3.33
CA ARG A 789 4.27 16.69 2.53
C ARG A 789 4.57 15.87 1.27
N ALA A 790 4.91 16.54 0.17
CA ALA A 790 5.49 15.90 -0.99
C ALA A 790 6.88 15.30 -0.69
N GLU A 791 7.18 14.15 -1.29
CA GLU A 791 8.45 13.46 -1.11
C GLU A 791 9.53 14.03 -2.04
N ALA A 792 10.80 13.92 -1.66
CA ALA A 792 11.98 14.32 -2.45
C ALA A 792 11.91 15.71 -3.14
N GLY A 793 11.17 16.67 -2.57
CA GLY A 793 11.02 18.02 -3.12
C GLY A 793 10.02 18.16 -4.28
N MET A 794 9.29 17.10 -4.63
CA MET A 794 8.36 17.10 -5.77
C MET A 794 7.09 17.95 -5.51
N SER A 795 6.29 18.21 -6.55
CA SER A 795 5.18 19.19 -6.49
C SER A 795 3.81 18.52 -6.51
N ALA A 796 2.99 18.71 -5.47
CA ALA A 796 1.56 18.47 -5.55
C ALA A 796 0.91 19.47 -6.51
N ASN A 797 0.60 18.99 -7.70
CA ASN A 797 0.05 19.74 -8.81
C ASN A 797 -1.47 19.75 -8.73
N TYR A 798 -2.08 18.57 -8.63
CA TYR A 798 -3.53 18.42 -8.81
C TYR A 798 -4.13 17.48 -7.77
N VAL A 799 -5.42 17.64 -7.45
CA VAL A 799 -6.14 16.76 -6.51
C VAL A 799 -7.60 16.56 -6.92
N THR A 800 -8.07 15.31 -6.84
CA THR A 800 -9.47 14.92 -7.01
C THR A 800 -9.89 13.84 -6.00
N LEU A 801 -11.19 13.58 -5.89
CA LEU A 801 -11.80 12.64 -4.95
C LEU A 801 -12.68 11.66 -5.71
N ASP A 802 -12.57 10.36 -5.39
CA ASP A 802 -13.52 9.34 -5.86
C ASP A 802 -13.46 8.09 -4.94
N GLY A 803 -14.56 7.35 -4.81
CA GLY A 803 -14.62 6.11 -4.02
C GLY A 803 -14.24 6.23 -2.54
N GLY A 804 -14.22 7.44 -1.97
CA GLY A 804 -13.69 7.71 -0.63
C GLY A 804 -12.16 7.71 -0.53
N TYR A 805 -11.47 7.85 -1.66
CA TYR A 805 -10.02 8.07 -1.79
C TYR A 805 -9.72 9.51 -2.24
N ILE A 806 -8.49 9.93 -1.99
CA ILE A 806 -7.90 11.19 -2.47
C ILE A 806 -6.81 10.82 -3.47
N TYR A 807 -6.90 11.39 -4.67
CA TYR A 807 -5.96 11.16 -5.76
C TYR A 807 -5.21 12.46 -6.02
N VAL A 808 -3.87 12.40 -5.97
CA VAL A 808 -3.02 13.58 -6.11
C VAL A 808 -1.99 13.35 -7.20
N ALA A 809 -1.94 14.26 -8.17
CA ALA A 809 -0.88 14.30 -9.17
C ALA A 809 0.31 15.05 -8.56
N TYR A 810 1.45 14.38 -8.42
CA TYR A 810 2.66 14.89 -7.78
C TYR A 810 3.76 15.26 -8.79
N GLY A 811 3.39 15.71 -9.99
CA GLY A 811 4.35 16.06 -11.05
C GLY A 811 5.23 14.87 -11.39
N LYS A 812 6.55 15.03 -11.19
CA LYS A 812 7.57 13.96 -11.34
C LYS A 812 7.32 12.72 -10.45
N SER A 813 6.53 12.84 -9.38
CA SER A 813 6.12 11.73 -8.48
C SER A 813 4.81 11.04 -8.88
N ARG A 814 4.28 11.34 -10.08
CA ARG A 814 3.15 10.63 -10.69
C ARG A 814 1.91 10.64 -9.79
N LEU A 815 1.14 9.55 -9.75
CA LEU A 815 -0.03 9.40 -8.88
C LEU A 815 0.38 9.00 -7.46
N ARG A 816 -0.25 9.65 -6.46
CA ARG A 816 -0.35 9.13 -5.09
C ARG A 816 -1.82 8.93 -4.74
N VAL A 817 -2.14 7.79 -4.14
CA VAL A 817 -3.50 7.42 -3.71
C VAL A 817 -3.56 7.37 -2.19
N MET A 818 -4.50 8.09 -1.59
CA MET A 818 -4.56 8.30 -0.14
C MET A 818 -6.00 8.17 0.40
N LYS A 819 -6.13 8.05 1.72
CA LYS A 819 -7.40 8.20 2.45
C LYS A 819 -7.28 9.17 3.62
N LEU A 820 -8.34 9.93 3.87
CA LEU A 820 -8.52 10.67 5.12
C LEU A 820 -9.22 9.74 6.12
N ILE A 821 -8.55 9.41 7.22
CA ILE A 821 -9.07 8.51 8.26
C ILE A 821 -9.00 9.14 9.64
N ASP A 822 -9.79 8.63 10.57
CA ASP A 822 -9.74 9.03 11.97
C ASP A 822 -8.44 8.53 12.63
N GLY A 823 -7.91 9.33 13.57
CA GLY A 823 -6.75 8.94 14.37
C GLY A 823 -6.25 10.05 15.27
N ALA A 824 -5.10 9.82 15.89
CA ALA A 824 -4.34 10.86 16.56
C ALA A 824 -4.08 12.04 15.61
N ALA A 825 -4.48 13.25 15.99
CA ALA A 825 -4.16 14.45 15.24
C ALA A 825 -2.64 14.54 14.95
N SER A 826 -2.26 14.81 13.69
CA SER A 826 -0.85 15.07 13.38
C SER A 826 -0.43 16.38 14.06
N GLY A 827 0.40 16.30 15.09
CA GLY A 827 0.76 17.43 15.94
C GLY A 827 1.17 18.66 15.14
N ASN A 828 0.45 19.77 15.34
CA ASN A 828 0.65 21.01 14.58
C ASN A 828 1.96 21.76 14.91
N ASN A 829 2.78 21.22 15.82
CA ASN A 829 4.03 21.81 16.31
C ASN A 829 5.21 20.83 16.21
N THR A 830 5.73 20.61 15.00
CA THR A 830 7.18 20.39 14.84
C THR A 830 7.82 21.72 14.45
N ASN A 831 8.27 22.48 15.46
CA ASN A 831 9.34 23.44 15.23
C ASN A 831 10.53 22.64 14.69
N TYR A 832 10.83 22.78 13.40
CA TYR A 832 12.10 22.33 12.83
C TYR A 832 13.20 23.24 13.36
N GLY A 833 13.58 23.00 14.61
CA GLY A 833 14.75 23.60 15.23
C GLY A 833 15.99 23.05 14.55
N THR A 834 16.56 23.83 13.63
CA THR A 834 17.94 23.67 13.21
C THR A 834 18.85 23.81 14.43
N LYS A 835 19.69 22.80 14.66
CA LYS A 835 21.06 23.01 15.09
C LYS A 835 21.97 22.62 13.93
#